data_AF-A0A9Q6A7S0-F1
#
_entry.id   AF-A0A9Q6A7S0-F1
#
_cell.length_a   1.000
_cell.length_b   1.000
_cell.length_c   1.000
_cell.angle_alpha   90.00
_cell.angle_beta   90.00
_cell.angle_gamma   90.00
#
_symmetry.space_group_name_H-M   'P 1'
#
loop_
_entity.id
_entity.type
_entity.pdbx_description
1 polymer ?
#
loop_
_entity_poly.entity_id
_entity_poly.type
_entity_poly.pdbx_seq_one_letter_code
_entity_poly.pdbx_strand_id
1 'polypeptide(L)'
;MKLLAITSCPNGIAHTYMAAENLQKAADRLGVQMKVETQGGIGVENELTGEEIREADAIIIAADRSVNKDRFIGKKLLSVGVQDGIRKPEELIQKALSGDVPVYRSASKSEAGNQQEKKQNPIYRHLMNGVSFMVPFIVVGGLLIAVALTLGGEKTPKGLVIPDESFWKTIEQIGSASFSFMIPILAGYIAYSIADKPGLVPGMIGGYIAATGSFYGSASGAGFLGGIIAGFLAGYAALWIKKLKVPKAIQPIMPIIIIPVFASLIVGLAFVFLIGAPVAQIFESLTVWLAGMKGSSSILLALILGAMISFDMGGPVNKVAFLFGSAMIGEGNYEIMGPIAVAICIPPIGLGIATFFGKRKFQESEREMGKASFTMGLFGITEGAIPFAAQDPLRVIPGIMAGSMIGSVIAMIGNVGDRVAHGGPIVAVLGAVDHVLMFFIAVIAGSLTTALLVNVLKKDIPVSSPAGLSEAAASNDAPKQHNEAENRQKTDINKLTDIMSIDLIEPTLSGETRDDIIDEMIQKLSRAGMLHSESGFKEAIMNREQEGTTAIGMNIAIPHGKSDAVKKPSVAFGIKRSGIDWNSLDGSEAKLIFMIAVPKDSGGNQHLKLLQMLSRKLMDDSYRERLLSVQTKEEAYKLLDEII
;
A
#
# COMPACT_ATOMS: atom_id res chain seq x y z
N MET A 1 -25.98 30.94 -4.10
CA MET A 1 -24.73 30.15 -4.01
C MET A 1 -25.03 28.84 -3.32
N LYS A 2 -24.39 27.77 -3.78
CA LYS A 2 -24.51 26.40 -3.29
C LYS A 2 -23.19 26.00 -2.63
N LEU A 3 -23.21 25.84 -1.31
CA LEU A 3 -22.08 25.35 -0.54
C LEU A 3 -22.27 23.89 -0.17
N LEU A 4 -21.19 23.13 -0.13
CA LEU A 4 -21.20 21.79 0.45
C LEU A 4 -20.29 21.77 1.67
N ALA A 5 -20.60 20.92 2.64
CA ALA A 5 -19.71 20.71 3.76
C ALA A 5 -19.51 19.23 4.10
N ILE A 6 -18.39 18.91 4.73
CA ILE A 6 -18.08 17.60 5.27
C ILE A 6 -17.68 17.78 6.72
N THR A 7 -18.22 16.95 7.60
CA THR A 7 -17.88 16.95 9.02
C THR A 7 -17.36 15.58 9.45
N SER A 8 -16.29 15.54 10.25
CA SER A 8 -15.77 14.27 10.79
C SER A 8 -15.01 14.44 12.10
N CYS A 9 -15.30 13.61 13.10
CA CYS A 9 -14.56 13.56 14.36
C CYS A 9 -14.20 12.10 14.67
N PRO A 10 -12.93 11.79 15.00
CA PRO A 10 -12.50 10.42 15.29
C PRO A 10 -13.17 9.84 16.54
N ASN A 11 -13.49 10.71 17.51
CA ASN A 11 -13.90 10.33 18.87
C ASN A 11 -15.42 10.32 19.11
N GLY A 12 -16.26 10.66 18.13
CA GLY A 12 -17.70 10.56 18.38
C GLY A 12 -18.65 11.17 17.35
N ILE A 13 -19.88 10.68 17.44
CA ILE A 13 -21.07 11.10 16.69
C ILE A 13 -21.44 12.54 17.08
N ALA A 14 -21.34 12.93 18.37
CA ALA A 14 -21.82 14.24 18.82
C ALA A 14 -21.17 15.42 18.09
N HIS A 15 -19.83 15.52 18.06
CA HIS A 15 -19.14 16.64 17.43
C HIS A 15 -19.37 16.73 15.93
N THR A 16 -19.39 15.58 15.23
CA THR A 16 -19.67 15.54 13.79
C THR A 16 -21.06 16.10 13.47
N TYR A 17 -22.10 15.68 14.21
CA TYR A 17 -23.48 16.07 13.91
C TYR A 17 -23.79 17.46 14.45
N MET A 18 -23.16 17.87 15.56
CA MET A 18 -23.22 19.26 16.03
C MET A 18 -22.60 20.22 15.02
N ALA A 19 -21.42 19.89 14.47
CA ALA A 19 -20.81 20.70 13.42
C ALA A 19 -21.73 20.80 12.20
N ALA A 20 -22.33 19.69 11.78
CA ALA A 20 -23.24 19.66 10.63
C ALA A 20 -24.52 20.46 10.89
N GLU A 21 -25.16 20.30 12.05
CA GLU A 21 -26.37 21.03 12.42
C GLU A 21 -26.09 22.54 12.55
N ASN A 22 -24.93 22.92 13.12
CA ASN A 22 -24.55 24.32 13.28
C ASN A 22 -24.22 24.98 11.94
N LEU A 23 -23.49 24.29 11.06
CA LEU A 23 -23.22 24.75 9.69
C LEU A 23 -24.52 24.90 8.88
N GLN A 24 -25.42 23.92 8.95
CA GLN A 24 -26.71 23.99 8.24
C GLN A 24 -27.56 25.16 8.75
N LYS A 25 -27.71 25.34 10.07
CA LYS A 25 -28.46 26.47 10.66
C LYS A 25 -27.86 27.83 10.28
N ALA A 26 -26.53 27.93 10.27
CA ALA A 26 -25.85 29.15 9.85
C ALA A 26 -26.07 29.46 8.36
N ALA A 27 -26.04 28.44 7.50
CA ALA A 27 -26.34 28.58 6.08
C ALA A 27 -27.78 29.05 5.84
N ASP A 28 -28.75 28.46 6.56
CA ASP A 28 -30.17 28.85 6.48
C ASP A 28 -30.36 30.32 6.90
N ARG A 29 -29.68 30.78 7.95
CA ARG A 29 -29.71 32.20 8.39
C ARG A 29 -29.12 33.16 7.36
N LEU A 30 -28.06 32.73 6.67
CA LEU A 30 -27.36 33.53 5.65
C LEU A 30 -28.00 33.40 4.26
N GLY A 31 -29.10 32.64 4.11
CA GLY A 31 -29.78 32.45 2.83
C GLY A 31 -28.97 31.64 1.81
N VAL A 32 -28.05 30.78 2.27
CA VAL A 32 -27.16 29.98 1.42
C VAL A 32 -27.67 28.55 1.35
N GLN A 33 -27.75 27.96 0.15
CA GLN A 33 -28.06 26.54 0.02
C GLN A 33 -26.86 25.72 0.47
N MET A 34 -27.04 24.89 1.50
CA MET A 34 -26.01 23.99 2.01
C MET A 34 -26.50 22.56 2.11
N LYS A 35 -25.62 21.61 1.78
CA LYS A 35 -25.74 20.19 2.12
C LYS A 35 -24.48 19.75 2.86
N VAL A 36 -24.66 19.07 3.99
CA VAL A 36 -23.55 18.58 4.83
C VAL A 36 -23.49 17.06 4.81
N GLU A 37 -22.37 16.51 4.35
CA GLU A 37 -22.00 15.11 4.52
C GLU A 37 -21.39 14.90 5.91
N THR A 38 -21.87 13.90 6.63
CA THR A 38 -21.41 13.58 7.99
C THR A 38 -20.68 12.26 7.99
N GLN A 39 -19.39 12.27 8.37
CA GLN A 39 -18.56 11.08 8.47
C GLN A 39 -18.26 10.77 9.94
N GLY A 40 -19.26 10.25 10.65
CA GLY A 40 -19.22 10.01 12.10
C GLY A 40 -19.05 8.53 12.49
N GLY A 41 -19.32 8.21 13.75
CA GLY A 41 -19.29 6.83 14.25
C GLY A 41 -20.31 5.88 13.61
N ILE A 42 -21.35 6.43 12.99
CA ILE A 42 -22.36 5.69 12.21
C ILE A 42 -21.84 5.37 10.80
N GLY A 43 -20.74 5.99 10.35
CA GLY A 43 -20.22 5.92 8.98
C GLY A 43 -20.51 7.20 8.19
N VAL A 44 -20.42 7.13 6.86
CA VAL A 44 -20.78 8.27 5.98
C VAL A 44 -22.30 8.35 5.81
N GLU A 45 -22.87 9.53 6.03
CA GLU A 45 -24.27 9.88 5.78
C GLU A 45 -24.37 11.15 4.94
N ASN A 46 -25.46 11.29 4.18
CA ASN A 46 -25.69 12.40 3.24
C ASN A 46 -24.53 12.59 2.24
N GLU A 47 -23.96 11.48 1.76
CA GLU A 47 -22.80 11.51 0.85
C GLU A 47 -23.04 12.47 -0.34
N LEU A 48 -22.03 13.29 -0.60
CA LEU A 48 -22.04 14.25 -1.70
C LEU A 48 -21.88 13.52 -3.02
N THR A 49 -22.81 13.74 -3.94
CA THR A 49 -22.76 13.18 -5.29
C THR A 49 -21.84 14.00 -6.19
N GLY A 50 -21.31 13.38 -7.26
CA GLY A 50 -20.46 14.09 -8.23
C GLY A 50 -21.18 15.24 -8.97
N GLU A 51 -22.51 15.21 -9.06
CA GLU A 51 -23.30 16.31 -9.60
C GLU A 51 -23.38 17.47 -8.61
N GLU A 52 -23.71 17.19 -7.35
CA GLU A 52 -23.71 18.21 -6.29
C GLU A 52 -22.36 18.90 -6.15
N ILE A 53 -21.27 18.12 -6.21
CA ILE A 53 -19.91 18.66 -6.14
C ILE A 53 -19.61 19.57 -7.34
N ARG A 54 -20.01 19.18 -8.56
CA ARG A 54 -19.81 20.00 -9.76
C ARG A 54 -20.60 21.31 -9.72
N GLU A 55 -21.77 21.32 -9.10
CA GLU A 55 -22.61 22.52 -8.93
C GLU A 55 -22.20 23.40 -7.74
N ALA A 56 -21.38 22.88 -6.82
CA ALA A 56 -20.97 23.63 -5.64
C ALA A 56 -20.00 24.77 -5.99
N ASP A 57 -20.23 25.93 -5.38
CA ASP A 57 -19.40 27.12 -5.50
C ASP A 57 -18.14 27.01 -4.61
N ALA A 58 -18.30 26.46 -3.41
CA ALA A 58 -17.21 26.14 -2.48
C ALA A 58 -17.58 24.99 -1.54
N ILE A 59 -16.56 24.39 -0.95
CA ILE A 59 -16.65 23.20 -0.09
C ILE A 59 -15.95 23.47 1.23
N ILE A 60 -16.62 23.19 2.35
CA ILE A 60 -16.10 23.34 3.71
C ILE A 60 -15.85 21.96 4.32
N ILE A 61 -14.61 21.62 4.63
CA ILE A 61 -14.26 20.43 5.41
C ILE A 61 -14.01 20.86 6.85
N ALA A 62 -14.89 20.47 7.77
CA ALA A 62 -14.72 20.63 9.22
C ALA A 62 -14.46 19.26 9.85
N ALA A 63 -13.22 18.80 9.80
CA ALA A 63 -12.87 17.43 10.14
C ALA A 63 -11.54 17.30 10.88
N ASP A 64 -11.53 16.45 11.91
CA ASP A 64 -10.31 16.03 12.64
C ASP A 64 -9.82 14.64 12.16
N ARG A 65 -10.50 14.05 11.17
CA ARG A 65 -10.14 12.79 10.50
C ARG A 65 -9.76 13.08 9.06
N SER A 66 -8.88 12.26 8.48
CA SER A 66 -8.57 12.29 7.04
C SER A 66 -9.83 12.06 6.20
N VAL A 67 -10.12 12.98 5.28
CA VAL A 67 -11.24 12.97 4.32
C VAL A 67 -10.66 12.85 2.91
N ASN A 68 -11.29 12.03 2.05
CA ASN A 68 -10.89 11.94 0.64
C ASN A 68 -11.18 13.27 -0.08
N LYS A 69 -10.12 14.00 -0.42
CA LYS A 69 -10.20 15.30 -1.10
C LYS A 69 -10.16 15.19 -2.63
N ASP A 70 -9.82 14.03 -3.19
CA ASP A 70 -9.65 13.83 -4.64
C ASP A 70 -10.93 14.10 -5.44
N ARG A 71 -12.09 13.89 -4.81
CA ARG A 71 -13.39 14.22 -5.41
C ARG A 71 -13.67 15.73 -5.54
N PHE A 72 -12.83 16.59 -4.95
CA PHE A 72 -13.01 18.06 -4.93
C PHE A 72 -11.97 18.82 -5.75
N ILE A 73 -11.22 18.14 -6.62
CA ILE A 73 -10.24 18.79 -7.51
C ILE A 73 -10.95 19.85 -8.37
N GLY A 74 -10.38 21.04 -8.41
CA GLY A 74 -10.91 22.20 -9.13
C GLY A 74 -11.98 23.00 -8.38
N LYS A 75 -12.31 22.63 -7.13
CA LYS A 75 -13.27 23.36 -6.27
C LYS A 75 -12.58 24.21 -5.23
N LYS A 76 -13.19 25.35 -4.85
CA LYS A 76 -12.74 26.15 -3.71
C LYS A 76 -12.95 25.33 -2.43
N LEU A 77 -11.88 25.08 -1.68
CA LEU A 77 -11.90 24.16 -0.53
C LEU A 77 -11.35 24.83 0.74
N LEU A 78 -12.20 24.95 1.76
CA LEU A 78 -11.83 25.43 3.08
C LEU A 78 -11.73 24.24 4.03
N SER A 79 -10.56 24.00 4.65
CA SER A 79 -10.34 22.86 5.57
C SER A 79 -10.01 23.38 6.97
N VAL A 80 -10.76 22.94 7.97
CA VAL A 80 -10.64 23.30 9.39
C VAL A 80 -10.94 22.10 10.29
N GLY A 81 -10.64 22.22 11.59
CA GLY A 81 -11.01 21.21 12.57
C GLY A 81 -12.52 21.16 12.84
N VAL A 82 -13.02 20.04 13.36
CA VAL A 82 -14.46 19.86 13.61
C VAL A 82 -15.01 20.87 14.63
N GLN A 83 -14.17 21.31 15.58
CA GLN A 83 -14.52 22.29 16.60
C GLN A 83 -14.85 23.67 16.01
N ASP A 84 -14.17 24.07 14.93
CA ASP A 84 -14.48 25.33 14.25
C ASP A 84 -15.84 25.24 13.55
N GLY A 85 -16.17 24.08 12.97
CA GLY A 85 -17.51 23.83 12.42
C GLY A 85 -18.62 23.92 13.47
N ILE A 86 -18.32 23.66 14.75
CA ILE A 86 -19.28 23.80 15.86
C ILE A 86 -19.36 25.26 16.31
N ARG A 87 -18.22 25.92 16.53
CA ARG A 87 -18.15 27.20 17.24
C ARG A 87 -18.23 28.42 16.33
N LYS A 88 -17.81 28.30 15.07
CA LYS A 88 -17.64 29.42 14.13
C LYS A 88 -18.30 29.16 12.75
N PRO A 89 -19.52 28.58 12.68
CA PRO A 89 -20.11 28.17 11.40
C PRO A 89 -20.40 29.35 10.45
N GLU A 90 -20.80 30.50 10.98
CA GLU A 90 -21.14 31.69 10.19
C GLU A 90 -19.89 32.32 9.55
N GLU A 91 -18.77 32.37 10.29
CA GLU A 91 -17.47 32.84 9.81
C GLU A 91 -16.93 31.95 8.68
N LEU A 92 -17.04 30.62 8.83
CA LEU A 92 -16.61 29.66 7.81
C LEU A 92 -17.42 29.82 6.51
N ILE A 93 -18.73 30.04 6.62
CA ILE A 93 -19.60 30.27 5.47
C ILE A 93 -19.26 31.60 4.79
N GLN A 94 -19.10 32.67 5.55
CA GLN A 94 -18.72 33.97 4.99
C GLN A 94 -17.35 33.91 4.29
N LYS A 95 -16.38 33.20 4.86
CA LYS A 95 -15.07 32.98 4.23
C LYS A 95 -15.19 32.18 2.93
N ALA A 96 -16.05 31.16 2.90
CA ALA A 96 -16.34 30.43 1.67
C ALA A 96 -17.03 31.30 0.60
N LEU A 97 -17.90 32.24 1.01
CA LEU A 97 -18.61 33.17 0.12
C LEU A 97 -17.74 34.31 -0.40
N SER A 98 -16.80 34.82 0.41
CA SER A 98 -15.90 35.93 0.01
C SER A 98 -14.99 35.56 -1.16
N GLY A 99 -14.82 34.25 -1.39
CA GLY A 99 -14.02 33.71 -2.49
C GLY A 99 -12.53 33.65 -2.20
N ASP A 100 -12.10 34.07 -1.00
CA ASP A 100 -10.73 33.98 -0.48
C ASP A 100 -10.42 32.58 0.07
N VAL A 101 -10.71 31.57 -0.76
CA VAL A 101 -10.52 30.15 -0.47
C VAL A 101 -9.81 29.51 -1.66
N PRO A 102 -8.67 28.84 -1.45
CA PRO A 102 -7.87 28.29 -2.53
C PRO A 102 -8.65 27.20 -3.29
N VAL A 103 -8.41 27.12 -4.59
CA VAL A 103 -8.92 26.04 -5.43
C VAL A 103 -8.06 24.80 -5.18
N TYR A 104 -8.69 23.71 -4.75
CA TYR A 104 -8.00 22.46 -4.47
C TYR A 104 -7.50 21.81 -5.77
N ARG A 105 -6.21 21.45 -5.81
CA ARG A 105 -5.60 20.67 -6.89
C ARG A 105 -4.97 19.41 -6.27
N SER A 106 -5.17 18.24 -6.87
CA SER A 106 -4.54 16.99 -6.39
C SER A 106 -3.07 16.97 -6.82
N ALA A 107 -2.20 16.54 -5.91
CA ALA A 107 -0.75 16.40 -6.11
C ALA A 107 -0.35 15.14 -6.92
N SER A 108 -1.30 14.47 -7.59
CA SER A 108 -1.01 13.28 -8.39
C SER A 108 -1.87 13.22 -9.65
N LYS A 109 -1.36 13.82 -10.74
CA LYS A 109 -1.61 13.39 -12.13
C LYS A 109 -0.72 14.19 -13.09
N SER A 110 0.49 13.69 -13.32
CA SER A 110 1.08 13.81 -14.66
C SER A 110 0.36 12.79 -15.54
N GLU A 111 -0.37 13.29 -16.54
CA GLU A 111 -0.94 12.57 -17.69
C GLU A 111 -1.34 11.11 -17.46
N ALA A 112 -2.52 10.90 -16.89
CA ALA A 112 -3.31 9.72 -17.21
C ALA A 112 -4.41 10.18 -18.16
N GLY A 113 -4.29 9.77 -19.42
CA GLY A 113 -5.36 9.87 -20.41
C GLY A 113 -6.67 9.34 -19.83
N ASN A 114 -7.75 9.80 -20.44
CA ASN A 114 -9.15 9.58 -20.12
C ASN A 114 -9.55 8.08 -20.08
N GLN A 115 -8.99 7.31 -19.15
CA GLN A 115 -9.47 5.99 -18.78
C GLN A 115 -10.46 6.21 -17.65
N GLN A 116 -11.74 6.11 -18.00
CA GLN A 116 -12.75 5.72 -17.02
C GLN A 116 -12.21 4.53 -16.24
N GLU A 117 -11.86 4.72 -14.97
CA GLU A 117 -11.66 3.60 -14.06
C GLU A 117 -12.88 2.70 -14.21
N LYS A 118 -12.70 1.49 -14.75
CA LYS A 118 -13.73 0.46 -14.71
C LYS A 118 -14.13 0.32 -13.25
N LYS A 119 -15.34 0.78 -12.89
CA LYS A 119 -15.93 0.59 -11.56
C LYS A 119 -15.72 -0.87 -11.18
N GLN A 120 -14.77 -1.13 -10.29
CA GLN A 120 -14.52 -2.48 -9.80
C GLN A 120 -15.82 -2.99 -9.16
N ASN A 121 -16.14 -4.27 -9.39
CA ASN A 121 -17.38 -4.85 -8.88
C ASN A 121 -17.46 -4.64 -7.35
N PRO A 122 -18.53 -4.03 -6.82
CA PRO A 122 -18.65 -3.75 -5.39
C PRO A 122 -18.50 -5.00 -4.52
N ILE A 123 -19.03 -6.14 -4.97
CA ILE A 123 -18.89 -7.43 -4.27
C ILE A 123 -17.42 -7.82 -4.15
N TYR A 124 -16.67 -7.71 -5.26
CA TYR A 124 -15.25 -8.01 -5.29
C TYR A 124 -14.47 -7.11 -4.32
N ARG A 125 -14.76 -5.81 -4.30
CA ARG A 125 -14.11 -4.86 -3.38
C ARG A 125 -14.34 -5.25 -1.91
N HIS A 126 -15.57 -5.60 -1.54
CA HIS A 126 -15.91 -6.01 -0.18
C HIS A 126 -15.20 -7.30 0.22
N LEU A 127 -15.20 -8.29 -0.68
CA LEU A 127 -14.50 -9.55 -0.48
C LEU A 127 -13.00 -9.32 -0.28
N MET A 128 -12.36 -8.55 -1.15
CA MET A 128 -10.93 -8.27 -1.08
C MET A 128 -10.52 -7.50 0.18
N ASN A 129 -11.41 -6.66 0.71
CA ASN A 129 -11.16 -6.01 2.00
C ASN A 129 -11.03 -7.07 3.10
N GLY A 130 -11.99 -8.00 3.20
CA GLY A 130 -11.91 -9.11 4.15
C GLY A 130 -10.64 -9.94 4.03
N VAL A 131 -10.31 -10.34 2.79
CA VAL A 131 -9.12 -11.15 2.50
C VAL A 131 -7.84 -10.45 2.94
N SER A 132 -7.69 -9.16 2.62
CA SER A 132 -6.46 -8.42 2.91
C SER A 132 -6.16 -8.35 4.41
N PHE A 133 -7.18 -8.22 5.26
CA PHE A 133 -7.02 -8.24 6.71
C PHE A 133 -6.85 -9.65 7.28
N MET A 134 -7.37 -10.68 6.58
CA MET A 134 -7.26 -12.08 6.99
C MET A 134 -5.85 -12.66 6.78
N VAL A 135 -5.21 -12.36 5.65
CA VAL A 135 -3.92 -12.97 5.25
C VAL A 135 -2.83 -12.90 6.33
N PRO A 136 -2.58 -11.76 7.01
CA PRO A 136 -1.58 -11.69 8.07
C PRO A 136 -1.78 -12.72 9.19
N PHE A 137 -3.02 -13.03 9.55
CA PHE A 137 -3.33 -14.03 10.59
C PHE A 137 -2.96 -15.44 10.15
N ILE A 138 -3.17 -15.76 8.87
CA ILE A 138 -2.80 -17.06 8.29
C ILE A 138 -1.28 -17.20 8.22
N VAL A 139 -0.59 -16.15 7.79
CA VAL A 139 0.87 -16.15 7.69
C VAL A 139 1.51 -16.34 9.06
N VAL A 140 1.10 -15.54 10.05
CA VAL A 140 1.62 -15.66 11.44
C VAL A 140 1.26 -17.03 12.02
N GLY A 141 0.01 -17.47 11.87
CA GLY A 141 -0.43 -18.77 12.38
C GLY A 141 0.35 -19.93 11.77
N GLY A 142 0.48 -19.93 10.45
CA GLY A 142 1.19 -20.94 9.67
C GLY A 142 2.66 -21.02 10.04
N LEU A 143 3.36 -19.89 10.04
CA LEU A 143 4.79 -19.86 10.33
C LEU A 143 5.09 -20.28 11.77
N LEU A 144 4.28 -19.87 12.75
CA LEU A 144 4.49 -20.29 14.13
C LEU A 144 4.29 -21.79 14.32
N ILE A 145 3.25 -22.38 13.72
CA ILE A 145 3.03 -23.83 13.73
C ILE A 145 4.18 -24.56 13.03
N ALA A 146 4.61 -24.09 11.86
CA ALA A 146 5.71 -24.67 11.10
C ALA A 146 7.04 -24.65 11.86
N VAL A 147 7.40 -23.52 12.47
CA VAL A 147 8.61 -23.37 13.28
C VAL A 147 8.55 -24.27 14.52
N ALA A 148 7.40 -24.30 15.20
CA ALA A 148 7.21 -25.15 16.37
C ALA A 148 7.37 -26.64 16.04
N LEU A 149 6.79 -27.11 14.92
CA LEU A 149 6.97 -28.47 14.44
C LEU A 149 8.44 -28.74 14.07
N THR A 150 9.08 -27.82 13.36
CA THR A 150 10.46 -28.01 12.87
C THR A 150 11.48 -28.10 13.99
N LEU A 151 11.36 -27.24 15.00
CA LEU A 151 12.34 -27.13 16.09
C LEU A 151 11.96 -27.99 17.32
N GLY A 152 10.67 -28.28 17.50
CA GLY A 152 10.14 -28.94 18.68
C GLY A 152 9.38 -30.24 18.43
N GLY A 153 9.19 -30.64 17.17
CA GLY A 153 8.47 -31.85 16.81
C GLY A 153 9.33 -33.10 16.92
N GLU A 154 8.80 -34.12 17.56
CA GLU A 154 9.39 -35.45 17.64
C GLU A 154 8.74 -36.38 16.61
N LYS A 155 9.54 -37.28 16.02
CA LYS A 155 9.04 -38.26 15.06
C LYS A 155 8.25 -39.34 15.79
N THR A 156 6.95 -39.41 15.51
CA THR A 156 6.08 -40.48 15.98
C THR A 156 5.55 -41.31 14.80
N PRO A 157 4.97 -42.50 15.03
CA PRO A 157 4.28 -43.25 13.98
C PRO A 157 3.11 -42.49 13.33
N LYS A 158 2.62 -41.42 13.96
CA LYS A 158 1.56 -40.54 13.43
C LYS A 158 2.10 -39.30 12.71
N GLY A 159 3.42 -39.16 12.58
CA GLY A 159 4.09 -37.99 12.00
C GLY A 159 4.87 -37.19 13.04
N LEU A 160 5.23 -35.96 12.68
CA LEU A 160 5.85 -35.02 13.62
C LEU A 160 4.80 -34.55 14.64
N VAL A 161 5.08 -34.74 15.93
CA VAL A 161 4.19 -34.30 17.02
C VAL A 161 5.04 -33.52 18.03
N ILE A 162 4.55 -32.36 18.46
CA ILE A 162 5.19 -31.57 19.50
C ILE A 162 4.77 -32.13 20.87
N PRO A 163 5.70 -32.48 21.77
CA PRO A 163 5.36 -32.92 23.12
C PRO A 163 4.54 -31.86 23.88
N ASP A 164 3.49 -32.27 24.60
CA ASP A 164 2.55 -31.34 25.23
C ASP A 164 3.20 -30.44 26.30
N GLU A 165 4.22 -30.93 26.99
CA GLU A 165 4.97 -30.19 28.03
C GLU A 165 6.09 -29.28 27.45
N SER A 166 6.23 -29.25 26.12
CA SER A 166 7.29 -28.49 25.44
C SER A 166 6.95 -27.00 25.32
N PHE A 167 7.96 -26.14 25.42
CA PHE A 167 7.85 -24.72 25.04
C PHE A 167 7.26 -24.54 23.63
N TRP A 168 7.61 -25.44 22.71
CA TRP A 168 7.14 -25.40 21.33
C TRP A 168 5.63 -25.66 21.22
N LYS A 169 5.01 -26.35 22.19
CA LYS A 169 3.56 -26.53 22.23
C LYS A 169 2.85 -25.21 22.43
N THR A 170 3.39 -24.33 23.26
CA THR A 170 2.88 -22.96 23.45
C THR A 170 2.96 -22.16 22.15
N ILE A 171 4.06 -22.28 21.40
CA ILE A 171 4.21 -21.61 20.10
C ILE A 171 3.20 -22.13 19.07
N GLU A 172 2.98 -23.46 19.02
CA GLU A 172 1.94 -24.06 18.19
C GLU A 172 0.55 -23.54 18.58
N GLN A 173 0.23 -23.46 19.87
CA GLN A 173 -1.05 -22.93 20.37
C GLN A 173 -1.27 -21.46 19.98
N ILE A 174 -0.24 -20.62 20.06
CA ILE A 174 -0.32 -19.23 19.59
C ILE A 174 -0.61 -19.20 18.08
N GLY A 175 0.07 -20.05 17.31
CA GLY A 175 -0.17 -20.17 15.88
C GLY A 175 -1.59 -20.66 15.54
N SER A 176 -2.08 -21.66 16.27
CA SER A 176 -3.45 -22.19 16.16
C SER A 176 -4.50 -21.14 16.50
N ALA A 177 -4.27 -20.35 17.56
CA ALA A 177 -5.13 -19.22 17.91
C ALA A 177 -5.19 -18.18 16.78
N SER A 178 -4.05 -17.83 16.18
CA SER A 178 -3.99 -16.92 15.02
C SER A 178 -4.81 -17.44 13.84
N PHE A 179 -4.70 -18.74 13.51
CA PHE A 179 -5.53 -19.38 12.47
C PHE A 179 -7.02 -19.31 12.78
N SER A 180 -7.43 -19.51 14.03
CA SER A 180 -8.84 -19.48 14.41
C SER A 180 -9.52 -18.12 14.15
N PHE A 181 -8.75 -17.03 14.12
CA PHE A 181 -9.25 -15.70 13.78
C PHE A 181 -9.41 -15.45 12.28
N MET A 182 -8.89 -16.32 11.42
CA MET A 182 -8.93 -16.16 9.96
C MET A 182 -10.35 -15.86 9.44
N ILE A 183 -11.30 -16.76 9.71
CA ILE A 183 -12.68 -16.64 9.22
C ILE A 183 -13.45 -15.48 9.89
N PRO A 184 -13.36 -15.27 11.23
CA PRO A 184 -13.90 -14.07 11.88
C PRO A 184 -13.39 -12.75 11.29
N ILE A 185 -12.08 -12.65 11.01
CA ILE A 185 -11.47 -11.44 10.44
C ILE A 185 -11.95 -11.22 9.01
N LEU A 186 -11.97 -12.28 8.18
CA LEU A 186 -12.54 -12.24 6.83
C LEU A 186 -13.97 -11.69 6.83
N ALA A 187 -14.86 -12.31 7.61
CA ALA A 187 -16.26 -11.92 7.68
C ALA A 187 -16.45 -10.52 8.27
N GLY A 188 -15.72 -10.20 9.34
CA GLY A 188 -15.73 -8.89 9.99
C GLY A 188 -15.35 -7.75 9.05
N TYR A 189 -14.28 -7.91 8.27
CA TYR A 189 -13.81 -6.87 7.36
C TYR A 189 -14.58 -6.81 6.03
N ILE A 190 -15.25 -7.90 5.61
CA ILE A 190 -16.30 -7.83 4.57
C ILE A 190 -17.44 -6.95 5.09
N ALA A 191 -17.97 -7.25 6.28
CA ALA A 191 -19.09 -6.52 6.87
C ALA A 191 -18.75 -5.05 7.13
N TYR A 192 -17.54 -4.78 7.64
CA TYR A 192 -17.00 -3.44 7.84
C TYR A 192 -16.95 -2.64 6.53
N SER A 193 -16.54 -3.27 5.42
CA SER A 193 -16.49 -2.56 4.13
C SER A 193 -17.88 -2.20 3.58
N ILE A 194 -18.95 -2.82 4.08
CA ILE A 194 -20.34 -2.57 3.66
C ILE A 194 -21.03 -1.57 4.60
N ALA A 195 -20.82 -1.70 5.90
CA ALA A 195 -21.57 -0.99 6.93
C ALA A 195 -20.72 -0.16 7.91
N ASP A 196 -19.42 0.01 7.63
CA ASP A 196 -18.42 0.66 8.50
C ASP A 196 -18.26 -0.07 9.85
N LYS A 197 -17.77 0.65 10.89
CA LYS A 197 -17.56 0.13 12.24
C LYS A 197 -18.74 -0.69 12.79
N PRO A 198 -20.02 -0.30 12.60
CA PRO A 198 -21.17 -1.08 13.09
C PRO A 198 -21.26 -2.51 12.54
N GLY A 199 -20.73 -2.77 11.34
CA GLY A 199 -20.75 -4.10 10.72
C GLY A 199 -19.67 -5.06 11.25
N LEU A 200 -18.62 -4.54 11.88
CA LEU A 200 -17.44 -5.32 12.26
C LEU A 200 -17.76 -6.46 13.25
N VAL A 201 -18.40 -6.13 14.36
CA VAL A 201 -18.74 -7.09 15.43
C VAL A 201 -19.71 -8.17 14.93
N PRO A 202 -20.85 -7.82 14.27
CA PRO A 202 -21.73 -8.82 13.65
C PRO A 202 -21.01 -9.73 12.65
N GLY A 203 -20.10 -9.19 11.84
CA GLY A 203 -19.32 -9.96 10.89
C GLY A 203 -18.37 -10.93 11.58
N MET A 204 -17.65 -10.50 12.62
CA MET A 204 -16.75 -11.37 13.38
C MET A 204 -17.50 -12.50 14.11
N ILE A 205 -18.62 -12.18 14.76
CA ILE A 205 -19.45 -13.18 15.44
C ILE A 205 -20.04 -14.17 14.41
N GLY A 206 -20.58 -13.66 13.31
CA GLY A 206 -21.09 -14.49 12.22
C GLY A 206 -20.03 -15.39 11.61
N GLY A 207 -18.83 -14.87 11.38
CA GLY A 207 -17.68 -15.64 10.88
C GLY A 207 -17.22 -16.71 11.87
N TYR A 208 -17.20 -16.41 13.17
CA TYR A 208 -16.88 -17.39 14.20
C TYR A 208 -17.91 -18.51 14.28
N ILE A 209 -19.20 -18.18 14.25
CA ILE A 209 -20.28 -19.17 14.17
C ILE A 209 -20.10 -20.01 12.90
N ALA A 210 -19.90 -19.38 11.74
CA ALA A 210 -19.68 -20.08 10.48
C ALA A 210 -18.46 -21.03 10.49
N ALA A 211 -17.40 -20.70 11.22
CA ALA A 211 -16.25 -21.58 11.41
C ALA A 211 -16.50 -22.69 12.44
N THR A 212 -17.51 -22.55 13.30
CA THR A 212 -17.74 -23.42 14.45
C THR A 212 -18.99 -24.29 14.23
N GLY A 213 -18.79 -25.46 13.63
CA GLY A 213 -19.87 -26.36 13.22
C GLY A 213 -20.82 -26.81 14.33
N SER A 214 -20.38 -26.81 15.60
CA SER A 214 -21.20 -27.19 16.75
C SER A 214 -22.44 -26.30 16.94
N PHE A 215 -22.45 -25.08 16.42
CA PHE A 215 -23.62 -24.20 16.45
C PHE A 215 -24.79 -24.68 15.59
N TYR A 216 -24.54 -25.49 14.55
CA TYR A 216 -25.56 -25.94 13.59
C TYR A 216 -25.40 -27.43 13.22
N GLY A 217 -24.75 -28.21 14.08
CA GLY A 217 -24.68 -29.67 13.95
C GLY A 217 -23.76 -30.19 12.84
N SER A 218 -22.70 -29.46 12.47
CA SER A 218 -21.64 -29.94 11.56
C SER A 218 -20.35 -30.23 12.33
N ALA A 219 -19.61 -31.25 11.91
CA ALA A 219 -18.29 -31.58 12.46
C ALA A 219 -17.19 -30.62 11.96
N SER A 220 -17.30 -30.21 10.69
CA SER A 220 -16.26 -29.44 9.99
C SER A 220 -16.58 -27.94 9.91
N GLY A 221 -17.84 -27.56 10.14
CA GLY A 221 -18.32 -26.20 9.96
C GLY A 221 -18.53 -25.83 8.49
N ALA A 222 -18.86 -24.56 8.23
CA ALA A 222 -19.14 -24.04 6.90
C ALA A 222 -17.89 -23.48 6.19
N GLY A 223 -16.73 -23.56 6.85
CA GLY A 223 -15.43 -23.13 6.34
C GLY A 223 -15.39 -21.66 5.90
N PHE A 224 -14.46 -21.36 5.00
CA PHE A 224 -14.31 -20.00 4.44
C PHE A 224 -15.55 -19.54 3.67
N LEU A 225 -16.29 -20.46 3.03
CA LEU A 225 -17.51 -20.15 2.28
C LEU A 225 -18.60 -19.61 3.21
N GLY A 226 -18.78 -20.27 4.36
CA GLY A 226 -19.62 -19.77 5.44
C GLY A 226 -19.18 -18.40 5.93
N GLY A 227 -17.87 -18.18 6.11
CA GLY A 227 -17.31 -16.87 6.48
C GLY A 227 -17.67 -15.75 5.50
N ILE A 228 -17.57 -16.00 4.20
CA ILE A 228 -17.93 -15.02 3.15
C ILE A 228 -19.42 -14.70 3.23
N ILE A 229 -20.28 -15.72 3.31
CA ILE A 229 -21.74 -15.56 3.41
C ILE A 229 -22.10 -14.79 4.69
N ALA A 230 -21.50 -15.14 5.83
CA ALA A 230 -21.70 -14.47 7.10
C ALA A 230 -21.28 -13.00 7.05
N GLY A 231 -20.13 -12.69 6.43
CA GLY A 231 -19.64 -11.32 6.28
C GLY A 231 -20.58 -10.45 5.44
N PHE A 232 -21.07 -10.95 4.30
CA PHE A 232 -22.06 -10.22 3.49
C PHE A 232 -23.40 -10.07 4.20
N LEU A 233 -23.91 -11.14 4.82
CA LEU A 233 -25.15 -11.09 5.59
C LEU A 233 -25.05 -10.07 6.74
N ALA A 234 -23.96 -10.09 7.50
CA ALA A 234 -23.70 -9.16 8.58
C ALA A 234 -23.58 -7.72 8.10
N GLY A 235 -22.84 -7.48 7.02
CA GLY A 235 -22.71 -6.15 6.42
C GLY A 235 -24.07 -5.59 5.99
N TYR A 236 -24.87 -6.37 5.27
CA TYR A 236 -26.19 -5.91 4.81
C TYR A 236 -27.23 -5.82 5.94
N ALA A 237 -27.19 -6.70 6.94
CA ALA A 237 -28.04 -6.60 8.12
C ALA A 237 -27.72 -5.33 8.92
N ALA A 238 -26.43 -5.05 9.16
CA ALA A 238 -25.99 -3.84 9.84
C ALA A 238 -26.37 -2.59 9.04
N LEU A 239 -26.17 -2.60 7.72
CA LEU A 239 -26.56 -1.50 6.83
C LEU A 239 -28.09 -1.27 6.82
N TRP A 240 -28.88 -2.34 6.89
CA TRP A 240 -30.33 -2.26 6.95
C TRP A 240 -30.80 -1.60 8.24
N ILE A 241 -30.26 -2.01 9.40
CA ILE A 241 -30.58 -1.40 10.70
C ILE A 241 -30.12 0.07 10.72
N LYS A 242 -28.94 0.36 10.16
CA LYS A 242 -28.42 1.73 10.01
C LYS A 242 -29.36 2.66 9.24
N LYS A 243 -30.13 2.14 8.28
CA LYS A 243 -31.09 2.93 7.48
C LYS A 243 -32.43 3.19 8.16
N LEU A 244 -32.69 2.59 9.33
CA LEU A 244 -33.93 2.82 10.07
C LEU A 244 -33.95 4.24 10.65
N LYS A 245 -35.02 4.98 10.40
CA LYS A 245 -35.22 6.32 10.97
C LYS A 245 -35.49 6.19 12.47
N VAL A 246 -34.58 6.70 13.29
CA VAL A 246 -34.71 6.70 14.76
C VAL A 246 -34.72 8.13 15.32
N PRO A 247 -35.35 8.36 16.48
CA PRO A 247 -35.29 9.65 17.17
C PRO A 247 -33.86 10.08 17.48
N LYS A 248 -33.59 11.41 17.50
CA LYS A 248 -32.26 11.99 17.80
C LYS A 248 -31.63 11.45 19.10
N ALA A 249 -32.45 11.13 20.11
CA ALA A 249 -31.99 10.58 21.38
C ALA A 249 -31.34 9.18 21.27
N ILE A 250 -31.70 8.40 20.25
CA ILE A 250 -31.21 7.02 20.05
C ILE A 250 -30.02 6.96 19.10
N GLN A 251 -29.83 7.97 18.25
CA GLN A 251 -28.73 8.01 17.26
C GLN A 251 -27.34 7.71 17.85
N PRO A 252 -26.95 8.22 19.04
CA PRO A 252 -25.62 7.96 19.59
C PRO A 252 -25.38 6.49 19.95
N ILE A 253 -26.42 5.76 20.35
CA ILE A 253 -26.32 4.35 20.75
C ILE A 253 -26.51 3.39 19.59
N MET A 254 -26.93 3.87 18.41
CA MET A 254 -27.14 3.04 17.22
C MET A 254 -25.90 2.24 16.82
N PRO A 255 -24.73 2.85 16.52
CA PRO A 255 -23.56 2.12 16.05
C PRO A 255 -22.82 1.37 17.17
N ILE A 256 -23.06 1.72 18.44
CA ILE A 256 -22.34 1.16 19.59
C ILE A 256 -23.08 -0.06 20.15
N ILE A 257 -24.41 0.02 20.27
CA ILE A 257 -25.21 -0.99 20.96
C ILE A 257 -26.23 -1.61 19.99
N ILE A 258 -27.10 -0.81 19.39
CA ILE A 258 -28.27 -1.33 18.67
C ILE A 258 -27.83 -2.16 17.45
N ILE A 259 -27.06 -1.57 16.53
CA ILE A 259 -26.64 -2.26 15.30
C ILE A 259 -25.81 -3.49 15.64
N PRO A 260 -24.74 -3.43 16.48
CA PRO A 260 -23.95 -4.61 16.81
C PRO A 260 -24.77 -5.74 17.44
N VAL A 261 -25.70 -5.45 18.35
CA VAL A 261 -26.50 -6.50 19.02
C VAL A 261 -27.50 -7.13 18.06
N PHE A 262 -28.32 -6.31 17.38
CA PHE A 262 -29.39 -6.83 16.53
C PHE A 262 -28.86 -7.47 15.25
N ALA A 263 -27.83 -6.91 14.61
CA ALA A 263 -27.22 -7.53 13.43
C ALA A 263 -26.54 -8.86 13.81
N SER A 264 -25.85 -8.93 14.96
CA SER A 264 -25.26 -10.20 15.44
C SER A 264 -26.34 -11.26 15.69
N LEU A 265 -27.48 -10.87 16.29
CA LEU A 265 -28.59 -11.78 16.52
C LEU A 265 -29.20 -12.29 15.21
N ILE A 266 -29.44 -11.39 14.24
CA ILE A 266 -29.97 -11.76 12.92
C ILE A 266 -29.03 -12.75 12.23
N VAL A 267 -27.74 -12.42 12.16
CA VAL A 267 -26.72 -13.25 11.48
C VAL A 267 -26.56 -14.59 12.18
N GLY A 268 -26.42 -14.57 13.52
CA GLY A 268 -26.22 -15.77 14.32
C GLY A 268 -27.41 -16.72 14.23
N LEU A 269 -28.65 -16.23 14.40
CA LEU A 269 -29.85 -17.07 14.28
C LEU A 269 -30.03 -17.59 12.85
N ALA A 270 -29.79 -16.76 11.83
CA ALA A 270 -29.86 -17.20 10.44
C ALA A 270 -28.83 -18.31 10.15
N PHE A 271 -27.61 -18.20 10.66
CA PHE A 271 -26.60 -19.25 10.51
C PHE A 271 -26.95 -20.52 11.26
N VAL A 272 -27.34 -20.40 12.53
CA VAL A 272 -27.67 -21.54 13.39
C VAL A 272 -28.84 -22.35 12.83
N PHE A 273 -29.91 -21.69 12.41
CA PHE A 273 -31.18 -22.37 12.08
C PHE A 273 -31.43 -22.58 10.58
N LEU A 274 -30.80 -21.79 9.69
CA LEU A 274 -31.15 -21.81 8.27
C LEU A 274 -29.97 -22.03 7.33
N ILE A 275 -28.83 -21.38 7.56
CA ILE A 275 -27.74 -21.29 6.57
C ILE A 275 -26.61 -22.29 6.87
N GLY A 276 -26.26 -22.49 8.14
CA GLY A 276 -25.05 -23.21 8.54
C GLY A 276 -24.99 -24.64 8.00
N ALA A 277 -26.02 -25.45 8.27
CA ALA A 277 -26.04 -26.84 7.84
C ALA A 277 -26.01 -27.02 6.31
N PRO A 278 -26.84 -26.33 5.50
CA PRO A 278 -26.77 -26.43 4.04
C PRO A 278 -25.40 -26.00 3.46
N VAL A 279 -24.82 -24.91 3.98
CA VAL A 279 -23.52 -24.44 3.51
C VAL A 279 -22.41 -25.41 3.90
N ALA A 280 -22.44 -25.97 5.11
CA ALA A 280 -21.50 -27.00 5.54
C ALA A 280 -21.58 -28.26 4.67
N GLN A 281 -22.77 -28.70 4.26
CA GLN A 281 -22.93 -29.83 3.34
C GLN A 281 -22.31 -29.57 1.96
N ILE A 282 -22.53 -28.38 1.40
CA ILE A 282 -21.90 -27.96 0.14
C ILE A 282 -20.38 -27.96 0.31
N PHE A 283 -19.91 -27.41 1.43
CA PHE A 283 -18.50 -27.29 1.72
C PHE A 283 -17.82 -28.65 1.89
N GLU A 284 -18.36 -29.53 2.72
CA GLU A 284 -17.89 -30.91 2.89
C GLU A 284 -17.88 -31.67 1.55
N SER A 285 -18.90 -31.49 0.72
CA SER A 285 -18.95 -32.10 -0.62
C SER A 285 -17.81 -31.60 -1.53
N LEU A 286 -17.52 -30.30 -1.50
CA LEU A 286 -16.40 -29.71 -2.25
C LEU A 286 -15.06 -30.23 -1.72
N THR A 287 -14.89 -30.31 -0.40
CA THR A 287 -13.67 -30.82 0.24
C THR A 287 -13.43 -32.28 -0.10
N VAL A 288 -14.47 -33.14 -0.05
CA VAL A 288 -14.38 -34.55 -0.45
C VAL A 288 -14.09 -34.68 -1.93
N TRP A 289 -14.71 -33.86 -2.77
CA TRP A 289 -14.43 -33.84 -4.21
C TRP A 289 -12.96 -33.49 -4.48
N LEU A 290 -12.45 -32.43 -3.86
CA LEU A 290 -11.06 -31.99 -3.97
C LEU A 290 -10.07 -33.04 -3.46
N ALA A 291 -10.32 -33.63 -2.28
CA ALA A 291 -9.49 -34.70 -1.72
C ALA A 291 -9.52 -35.98 -2.58
N GLY A 292 -10.62 -36.20 -3.31
CA GLY A 292 -10.78 -37.30 -4.26
C GLY A 292 -10.09 -37.08 -5.62
N MET A 293 -9.58 -35.87 -5.91
CA MET A 293 -8.92 -35.56 -7.17
C MET A 293 -7.60 -36.31 -7.30
N LYS A 294 -7.58 -37.40 -8.08
CA LYS A 294 -6.37 -38.12 -8.48
C LYS A 294 -6.17 -38.04 -9.99
N GLY A 295 -4.91 -38.15 -10.43
CA GLY A 295 -4.55 -38.27 -11.84
C GLY A 295 -4.73 -36.98 -12.64
N SER A 296 -5.49 -37.01 -13.74
CA SER A 296 -5.61 -35.89 -14.70
C SER A 296 -6.33 -34.65 -14.15
N SER A 297 -7.22 -34.84 -13.17
CA SER A 297 -8.02 -33.77 -12.58
C SER A 297 -7.18 -32.82 -11.71
N SER A 298 -6.25 -33.37 -10.90
CA SER A 298 -5.32 -32.57 -10.08
C SER A 298 -4.30 -31.82 -10.94
N ILE A 299 -3.88 -32.41 -12.07
CA ILE A 299 -3.04 -31.72 -13.06
C ILE A 299 -3.76 -30.51 -13.66
N LEU A 300 -5.03 -30.66 -14.05
CA LEU A 300 -5.82 -29.55 -14.58
C LEU A 300 -5.98 -28.42 -13.54
N LEU A 301 -6.25 -28.78 -12.28
CA LEU A 301 -6.32 -27.81 -11.19
C LEU A 301 -4.98 -27.07 -11.02
N ALA A 302 -3.86 -27.79 -11.01
CA ALA A 302 -2.54 -27.19 -10.89
C ALA A 302 -2.20 -26.24 -12.05
N LEU A 303 -2.60 -26.57 -13.28
CA LEU A 303 -2.45 -25.69 -14.43
C LEU A 303 -3.25 -24.38 -14.23
N ILE A 304 -4.51 -24.48 -13.82
CA ILE A 304 -5.36 -23.31 -13.58
C ILE A 304 -4.77 -22.44 -12.48
N LEU A 305 -4.41 -23.03 -11.34
CA LEU A 305 -3.86 -22.29 -10.20
C LEU A 305 -2.52 -21.61 -10.55
N GLY A 306 -1.61 -22.33 -11.20
CA GLY A 306 -0.32 -21.77 -11.64
C GLY A 306 -0.46 -20.61 -12.61
N ALA A 307 -1.41 -20.72 -13.55
CA ALA A 307 -1.73 -19.64 -14.48
C ALA A 307 -2.33 -18.42 -13.74
N MET A 308 -3.30 -18.64 -12.85
CA MET A 308 -3.99 -17.58 -12.12
C MET A 308 -3.04 -16.78 -11.21
N ILE A 309 -2.16 -17.47 -10.48
CA ILE A 309 -1.18 -16.82 -9.59
C ILE A 309 -0.24 -15.89 -10.37
N SER A 310 0.20 -16.29 -11.55
CA SER A 310 1.20 -15.52 -12.30
C SER A 310 0.61 -14.52 -13.30
N PHE A 311 -0.69 -14.59 -13.59
CA PHE A 311 -1.36 -13.78 -14.62
C PHE A 311 -1.21 -12.26 -14.38
N ASP A 312 -1.45 -11.81 -13.15
CA ASP A 312 -1.44 -10.39 -12.77
C ASP A 312 -0.56 -10.08 -11.55
N MET A 313 0.32 -11.01 -11.18
CA MET A 313 1.42 -10.86 -10.20
C MET A 313 1.04 -10.11 -8.91
N GLY A 314 -0.03 -10.58 -8.25
CA GLY A 314 -0.58 -9.95 -7.03
C GLY A 314 -1.89 -9.17 -7.27
N GLY A 315 -2.36 -9.15 -8.52
CA GLY A 315 -3.65 -8.59 -8.89
C GLY A 315 -4.86 -9.48 -8.52
N PRO A 316 -6.06 -9.12 -8.99
CA PRO A 316 -7.31 -9.82 -8.68
C PRO A 316 -7.31 -11.33 -8.91
N VAL A 317 -6.77 -11.80 -10.04
CA VAL A 317 -6.78 -13.21 -10.43
C VAL A 317 -5.85 -14.01 -9.53
N ASN A 318 -4.64 -13.49 -9.27
CA ASN A 318 -3.73 -14.07 -8.29
C ASN A 318 -4.40 -14.17 -6.93
N LYS A 319 -4.99 -13.08 -6.41
CA LYS A 319 -5.61 -13.08 -5.08
C LYS A 319 -6.75 -14.09 -4.95
N VAL A 320 -7.50 -14.36 -6.01
CA VAL A 320 -8.54 -15.41 -5.99
C VAL A 320 -7.91 -16.80 -5.84
N ALA A 321 -6.88 -17.12 -6.64
CA ALA A 321 -6.19 -18.41 -6.52
C ALA A 321 -5.48 -18.56 -5.18
N PHE A 322 -4.81 -17.52 -4.71
CA PHE A 322 -4.14 -17.48 -3.42
C PHE A 322 -5.13 -17.64 -2.26
N LEU A 323 -6.27 -16.96 -2.30
CA LEU A 323 -7.32 -17.10 -1.30
C LEU A 323 -7.88 -18.52 -1.26
N PHE A 324 -8.11 -19.11 -2.44
CA PHE A 324 -8.56 -20.49 -2.55
C PHE A 324 -7.55 -21.44 -1.89
N GLY A 325 -6.26 -21.35 -2.22
CA GLY A 325 -5.22 -22.16 -1.59
C GLY A 325 -5.09 -21.93 -0.09
N SER A 326 -5.09 -20.68 0.34
CA SER A 326 -4.99 -20.30 1.76
C SER A 326 -6.16 -20.85 2.58
N ALA A 327 -7.35 -20.87 2.01
CA ALA A 327 -8.52 -21.45 2.67
C ALA A 327 -8.40 -22.97 2.78
N MET A 328 -7.81 -23.64 1.79
CA MET A 328 -7.59 -25.10 1.82
C MET A 328 -6.60 -25.53 2.91
N ILE A 329 -5.72 -24.64 3.38
CA ILE A 329 -4.85 -24.90 4.54
C ILE A 329 -5.69 -25.17 5.79
N GLY A 330 -6.71 -24.32 6.05
CA GLY A 330 -7.59 -24.46 7.21
C GLY A 330 -8.36 -25.78 7.21
N GLU A 331 -8.58 -26.37 6.04
CA GLU A 331 -9.28 -27.65 5.84
C GLU A 331 -8.34 -28.86 5.84
N GLY A 332 -7.03 -28.65 6.05
CA GLY A 332 -6.04 -29.71 6.00
C GLY A 332 -5.68 -30.18 4.57
N ASN A 333 -6.15 -29.49 3.53
CA ASN A 333 -5.81 -29.77 2.13
C ASN A 333 -4.59 -28.94 1.68
N TYR A 334 -3.50 -29.00 2.43
CA TYR A 334 -2.28 -28.23 2.17
C TYR A 334 -1.59 -28.61 0.83
N GLU A 335 -1.91 -29.78 0.26
CA GLU A 335 -1.46 -30.21 -1.08
C GLU A 335 -2.03 -29.34 -2.22
N ILE A 336 -3.12 -28.60 -1.98
CA ILE A 336 -3.63 -27.60 -2.94
C ILE A 336 -2.84 -26.29 -2.86
N MET A 337 -2.38 -25.92 -1.66
CA MET A 337 -1.57 -24.73 -1.46
C MET A 337 -0.14 -24.90 -1.98
N GLY A 338 0.45 -26.10 -1.90
CA GLY A 338 1.82 -26.33 -2.37
C GLY A 338 2.10 -25.92 -3.83
N PRO A 339 1.27 -26.31 -4.82
CA PRO A 339 1.38 -25.83 -6.20
C PRO A 339 1.28 -24.30 -6.32
N ILE A 340 0.42 -23.66 -5.52
CA ILE A 340 0.30 -22.20 -5.47
C ILE A 340 1.59 -21.58 -4.90
N ALA A 341 2.12 -22.13 -3.81
CA ALA A 341 3.36 -21.67 -3.17
C ALA A 341 4.57 -21.72 -4.12
N VAL A 342 4.61 -22.75 -4.98
CA VAL A 342 5.60 -22.87 -6.07
C VAL A 342 5.35 -21.81 -7.14
N ALA A 343 4.11 -21.61 -7.59
CA ALA A 343 3.76 -20.63 -8.61
C ALA A 343 4.09 -19.18 -8.21
N ILE A 344 3.97 -18.84 -6.92
CA ILE A 344 4.19 -17.49 -6.39
C ILE A 344 5.62 -16.98 -6.67
N CYS A 345 6.64 -17.83 -6.53
CA CYS A 345 8.03 -17.41 -6.64
C CYS A 345 8.62 -17.57 -8.05
N ILE A 346 8.00 -18.36 -8.92
CA ILE A 346 8.51 -18.63 -10.27
C ILE A 346 8.64 -17.37 -11.14
N PRO A 347 7.64 -16.46 -11.22
CA PRO A 347 7.77 -15.27 -12.05
C PRO A 347 8.99 -14.40 -11.72
N PRO A 348 9.21 -13.97 -10.46
CA PRO A 348 10.36 -13.13 -10.11
C PRO A 348 11.71 -13.86 -10.20
N ILE A 349 11.79 -15.14 -9.83
CA ILE A 349 13.02 -15.95 -9.96
C ILE A 349 13.36 -16.16 -11.44
N GLY A 350 12.38 -16.60 -12.23
CA GLY A 350 12.54 -16.87 -13.66
C GLY A 350 12.95 -15.63 -14.45
N LEU A 351 12.38 -14.46 -14.14
CA LEU A 351 12.79 -13.20 -14.76
C LEU A 351 14.20 -12.78 -14.34
N GLY A 352 14.57 -12.92 -13.07
CA GLY A 352 15.95 -12.71 -12.63
C GLY A 352 16.94 -13.57 -13.41
N ILE A 353 16.64 -14.87 -13.55
CA ILE A 353 17.43 -15.81 -14.36
C ILE A 353 17.44 -15.41 -15.84
N ALA A 354 16.31 -14.97 -16.40
CA ALA A 354 16.19 -14.52 -17.79
C ALA A 354 17.21 -13.41 -18.08
N THR A 355 17.32 -12.42 -17.19
CA THR A 355 18.25 -11.30 -17.35
C THR A 355 19.73 -11.70 -17.29
N PHE A 356 20.07 -12.76 -16.55
CA PHE A 356 21.44 -13.28 -16.49
C PHE A 356 21.86 -14.00 -17.78
N PHE A 357 20.98 -14.80 -18.38
CA PHE A 357 21.26 -15.53 -19.62
C PHE A 357 21.08 -14.68 -20.88
N GLY A 358 20.05 -13.83 -20.90
CA GLY A 358 19.63 -13.08 -22.07
C GLY A 358 20.22 -11.68 -22.14
N LYS A 359 21.45 -11.44 -21.67
CA LYS A 359 22.00 -10.07 -21.48
C LYS A 359 21.69 -9.13 -22.64
N ARG A 360 21.88 -9.56 -23.89
CA ARG A 360 21.64 -8.75 -25.12
C ARG A 360 20.18 -8.34 -25.37
N LYS A 361 19.22 -8.96 -24.67
CA LYS A 361 17.77 -8.76 -24.79
C LYS A 361 17.18 -7.85 -23.71
N PHE A 362 17.99 -7.45 -22.72
CA PHE A 362 17.58 -6.61 -21.60
C PHE A 362 18.46 -5.37 -21.46
N GLN A 363 17.82 -4.24 -21.17
CA GLN A 363 18.49 -3.00 -20.83
C GLN A 363 19.27 -3.14 -19.52
N GLU A 364 20.24 -2.25 -19.28
CA GLU A 364 21.03 -2.28 -18.05
C GLU A 364 20.16 -2.11 -16.80
N SER A 365 19.16 -1.23 -16.85
CA SER A 365 18.14 -1.06 -15.82
C SER A 365 17.34 -2.34 -15.57
N GLU A 366 16.94 -3.05 -16.62
CA GLU A 366 16.24 -4.33 -16.51
C GLU A 366 17.10 -5.42 -15.86
N ARG A 367 18.42 -5.42 -16.12
CA ARG A 367 19.35 -6.38 -15.50
C ARG A 367 19.53 -6.12 -14.00
N GLU A 368 19.63 -4.86 -13.59
CA GLU A 368 19.68 -4.51 -12.16
C GLU A 368 18.35 -4.82 -11.46
N MET A 369 17.22 -4.52 -12.10
CA MET A 369 15.91 -4.99 -11.63
C MET A 369 15.84 -6.51 -11.54
N GLY A 370 16.51 -7.24 -12.43
CA GLY A 370 16.55 -8.71 -12.44
C GLY A 370 17.18 -9.29 -11.18
N LYS A 371 18.24 -8.67 -10.66
CA LYS A 371 18.84 -9.05 -9.37
C LYS A 371 17.87 -8.86 -8.21
N ALA A 372 17.20 -7.71 -8.16
CA ALA A 372 16.21 -7.42 -7.13
C ALA A 372 14.99 -8.38 -7.23
N SER A 373 14.51 -8.63 -8.45
CA SER A 373 13.44 -9.59 -8.75
C SER A 373 13.79 -10.99 -8.28
N PHE A 374 14.98 -11.49 -8.58
CA PHE A 374 15.42 -12.80 -8.11
C PHE A 374 15.32 -12.92 -6.58
N THR A 375 15.84 -11.92 -5.85
CA THR A 375 15.79 -11.89 -4.39
C THR A 375 14.35 -11.84 -3.86
N MET A 376 13.49 -11.00 -4.43
CA MET A 376 12.06 -10.94 -4.08
C MET A 376 11.37 -12.30 -4.27
N GLY A 377 11.73 -13.02 -5.34
CA GLY A 377 11.22 -14.36 -5.58
C GLY A 377 11.65 -15.40 -4.53
N LEU A 378 12.83 -15.29 -3.94
CA LEU A 378 13.25 -16.17 -2.84
C LEU A 378 12.32 -16.07 -1.62
N PHE A 379 11.74 -14.90 -1.39
CA PHE A 379 10.75 -14.60 -0.35
C PHE A 379 9.30 -14.75 -0.83
N GLY A 380 9.04 -15.28 -2.02
CA GLY A 380 7.67 -15.45 -2.50
C GLY A 380 6.93 -14.13 -2.79
N ILE A 381 7.64 -13.08 -3.19
CA ILE A 381 7.06 -11.80 -3.58
C ILE A 381 6.90 -11.78 -5.11
N THR A 382 5.72 -12.18 -5.60
CA THR A 382 5.42 -12.28 -7.05
C THR A 382 5.49 -10.92 -7.75
N GLU A 383 5.25 -9.83 -7.02
CA GLU A 383 5.26 -8.44 -7.50
C GLU A 383 6.61 -8.03 -8.10
N GLY A 384 7.71 -8.72 -7.76
CA GLY A 384 9.02 -8.50 -8.38
C GLY A 384 9.01 -8.62 -9.92
N ALA A 385 8.01 -9.29 -10.48
CA ALA A 385 7.79 -9.42 -11.92
C ALA A 385 7.04 -8.23 -12.58
N ILE A 386 6.35 -7.39 -11.80
CA ILE A 386 5.54 -6.26 -12.31
C ILE A 386 6.36 -5.32 -13.20
N PRO A 387 7.57 -4.88 -12.81
CA PRO A 387 8.34 -3.95 -13.65
C PRO A 387 8.66 -4.49 -15.04
N PHE A 388 8.88 -5.80 -15.17
CA PHE A 388 9.16 -6.45 -16.46
C PHE A 388 7.91 -6.58 -17.32
N ALA A 389 6.80 -7.00 -16.72
CA ALA A 389 5.53 -7.14 -17.42
C ALA A 389 4.94 -5.79 -17.83
N ALA A 390 5.15 -4.73 -17.04
CA ALA A 390 4.73 -3.38 -17.40
C ALA A 390 5.47 -2.86 -18.65
N GLN A 391 6.73 -3.26 -18.82
CA GLN A 391 7.55 -2.86 -19.97
C GLN A 391 7.27 -3.70 -21.22
N ASP A 392 7.06 -5.01 -21.08
CA ASP A 392 6.83 -5.92 -22.21
C ASP A 392 5.78 -7.02 -21.89
N PRO A 393 4.50 -6.65 -21.75
CA PRO A 393 3.46 -7.55 -21.23
C PRO A 393 3.22 -8.76 -22.12
N LEU A 394 3.23 -8.55 -23.45
CA LEU A 394 2.92 -9.59 -24.43
C LEU A 394 3.95 -10.74 -24.45
N ARG A 395 5.18 -10.47 -24.02
CA ARG A 395 6.26 -11.48 -24.01
C ARG A 395 6.53 -12.01 -22.61
N VAL A 396 6.37 -11.17 -21.59
CA VAL A 396 6.63 -11.56 -20.20
C VAL A 396 5.48 -12.39 -19.61
N ILE A 397 4.23 -11.93 -19.74
CA ILE A 397 3.08 -12.58 -19.09
C ILE A 397 2.91 -14.04 -19.55
N PRO A 398 2.92 -14.37 -20.86
CA PRO A 398 2.83 -15.76 -21.28
C PRO A 398 3.98 -16.64 -20.76
N GLY A 399 5.20 -16.09 -20.67
CA GLY A 399 6.38 -16.81 -20.19
C GLY A 399 6.33 -17.13 -18.69
N ILE A 400 5.89 -16.17 -17.86
CA ILE A 400 5.72 -16.40 -16.42
C ILE A 400 4.54 -17.34 -16.14
N MET A 401 3.46 -17.25 -16.92
CA MET A 401 2.32 -18.17 -16.82
C MET A 401 2.72 -19.61 -17.16
N ALA A 402 3.41 -19.82 -18.27
CA ALA A 402 3.87 -21.14 -18.67
C ALA A 402 4.81 -21.77 -17.63
N GLY A 403 5.77 -21.01 -17.11
CA GLY A 403 6.66 -21.51 -16.06
C GLY A 403 5.91 -21.85 -14.77
N SER A 404 4.98 -20.99 -14.35
CA SER A 404 4.18 -21.21 -13.13
C SER A 404 3.25 -22.41 -13.25
N MET A 405 2.64 -22.62 -14.42
CA MET A 405 1.85 -23.81 -14.74
C MET A 405 2.69 -25.09 -14.63
N ILE A 406 3.89 -25.10 -15.23
CA ILE A 406 4.79 -26.26 -15.19
C ILE A 406 5.24 -26.55 -13.76
N GLY A 407 5.68 -25.53 -13.02
CA GLY A 407 6.05 -25.69 -11.62
C GLY A 407 4.90 -26.22 -10.77
N SER A 408 3.69 -25.66 -10.93
CA SER A 408 2.51 -26.11 -10.20
C SER A 408 2.17 -27.58 -10.47
N VAL A 409 2.25 -28.02 -11.73
CA VAL A 409 1.99 -29.42 -12.10
C VAL A 409 3.04 -30.36 -11.50
N ILE A 410 4.32 -30.00 -11.55
CA ILE A 410 5.39 -30.79 -10.94
C ILE A 410 5.19 -30.89 -9.42
N ALA A 411 4.83 -29.78 -8.78
CA ALA A 411 4.53 -29.72 -7.36
C ALA A 411 3.34 -30.63 -6.99
N MET A 412 2.26 -30.56 -7.77
CA MET A 412 1.05 -31.37 -7.57
C MET A 412 1.34 -32.86 -7.73
N ILE A 413 2.08 -33.26 -8.77
CA ILE A 413 2.47 -34.67 -8.99
C ILE A 413 3.42 -35.15 -7.88
N GLY A 414 4.28 -34.25 -7.39
CA GLY A 414 5.20 -34.50 -6.28
C GLY A 414 4.56 -34.49 -4.89
N ASN A 415 3.24 -34.30 -4.79
CA ASN A 415 2.51 -34.12 -3.53
C ASN A 415 3.14 -33.06 -2.60
N VAL A 416 3.63 -31.96 -3.20
CA VAL A 416 4.13 -30.82 -2.44
C VAL A 416 2.95 -30.16 -1.73
N GLY A 417 3.00 -30.09 -0.41
CA GLY A 417 2.02 -29.39 0.42
C GLY A 417 2.64 -28.16 1.07
N ASP A 418 1.85 -27.12 1.29
CA ASP A 418 2.27 -25.94 2.06
C ASP A 418 1.22 -25.62 3.14
N ARG A 419 1.68 -25.56 4.39
CA ARG A 419 0.86 -25.29 5.58
C ARG A 419 0.72 -23.79 5.88
N VAL A 420 1.35 -22.94 5.08
CA VAL A 420 1.34 -21.49 5.26
C VAL A 420 0.79 -20.82 4.01
N ALA A 421 0.00 -19.75 4.18
CA ALA A 421 -0.43 -18.91 3.07
C ALA A 421 0.74 -18.03 2.59
N HIS A 422 1.77 -18.67 2.07
CA HIS A 422 2.94 -18.00 1.53
C HIS A 422 3.57 -18.86 0.44
N GLY A 423 4.67 -18.40 -0.14
CA GLY A 423 5.45 -19.21 -1.06
C GLY A 423 6.92 -18.85 -0.97
N GLY A 424 7.71 -19.41 -1.88
CA GLY A 424 9.12 -19.07 -1.99
C GLY A 424 10.08 -20.04 -1.30
N PRO A 425 11.28 -20.22 -1.87
CA PRO A 425 12.35 -21.07 -1.33
C PRO A 425 12.67 -20.89 0.15
N ILE A 426 12.62 -19.66 0.67
CA ILE A 426 12.97 -19.40 2.07
C ILE A 426 11.92 -19.97 3.01
N VAL A 427 10.63 -19.85 2.70
CA VAL A 427 9.57 -20.42 3.54
C VAL A 427 9.56 -21.94 3.45
N ALA A 428 9.91 -22.51 2.29
CA ALA A 428 10.02 -23.95 2.14
C ALA A 428 11.04 -24.60 3.08
N VAL A 429 12.15 -23.91 3.39
CA VAL A 429 13.18 -24.44 4.31
C VAL A 429 12.86 -24.22 5.80
N LEU A 430 11.82 -23.44 6.11
CA LEU A 430 11.35 -23.22 7.50
C LEU A 430 10.36 -24.30 7.98
N GLY A 431 10.21 -25.38 7.22
CA GLY A 431 9.37 -26.55 7.55
C GLY A 431 7.87 -26.35 7.39
N ALA A 432 7.47 -25.28 6.69
CA ALA A 432 6.11 -25.02 6.25
C ALA A 432 5.67 -25.95 5.10
N VAL A 433 6.63 -26.43 4.31
CA VAL A 433 6.40 -27.16 3.07
C VAL A 433 6.76 -28.64 3.23
N ASP A 434 5.84 -29.51 2.80
CA ASP A 434 6.08 -30.94 2.68
C ASP A 434 6.78 -31.27 1.34
N HIS A 435 7.53 -32.37 1.30
CA HIS A 435 8.29 -32.79 0.10
C HIS A 435 9.18 -31.67 -0.48
N VAL A 436 9.91 -30.97 0.40
CA VAL A 436 10.76 -29.80 0.07
C VAL A 436 11.66 -30.02 -1.16
N LEU A 437 12.21 -31.23 -1.35
CA LEU A 437 13.03 -31.53 -2.54
C LEU A 437 12.22 -31.36 -3.84
N MET A 438 10.98 -31.88 -3.88
CA MET A 438 10.10 -31.72 -5.04
C MET A 438 9.65 -30.28 -5.22
N PHE A 439 9.47 -29.52 -4.14
CA PHE A 439 9.24 -28.07 -4.21
C PHE A 439 10.38 -27.38 -4.98
N PHE A 440 11.64 -27.64 -4.63
CA PHE A 440 12.79 -27.04 -5.32
C PHE A 440 12.89 -27.47 -6.78
N ILE A 441 12.66 -28.76 -7.08
CA ILE A 441 12.61 -29.26 -8.47
C ILE A 441 11.56 -28.50 -9.28
N ALA A 442 10.37 -28.32 -8.72
CA ALA A 442 9.26 -27.61 -9.36
C ALA A 442 9.58 -26.13 -9.60
N VAL A 443 10.14 -25.43 -8.60
CA VAL A 443 10.57 -24.02 -8.72
C VAL A 443 11.66 -23.86 -9.78
N ILE A 444 12.66 -24.75 -9.79
CA ILE A 444 13.75 -24.71 -10.78
C ILE A 444 13.19 -24.94 -12.19
N ALA A 445 12.39 -25.98 -12.40
CA ALA A 445 11.82 -26.30 -13.70
C ALA A 445 10.92 -25.16 -14.23
N GLY A 446 10.05 -24.61 -13.38
CA GLY A 446 9.20 -23.49 -13.74
C GLY A 446 9.98 -22.22 -14.05
N SER A 447 10.95 -21.86 -13.19
CA SER A 447 11.77 -20.66 -13.35
C SER A 447 12.66 -20.72 -14.60
N LEU A 448 13.24 -21.89 -14.90
CA LEU A 448 13.99 -22.10 -16.14
C LEU A 448 13.09 -22.01 -17.37
N THR A 449 11.86 -22.52 -17.30
CA THR A 449 10.90 -22.40 -18.39
C THR A 449 10.52 -20.93 -18.65
N THR A 450 10.25 -20.17 -17.58
CA THR A 450 10.04 -18.72 -17.69
C THR A 450 11.23 -18.03 -18.32
N ALA A 451 12.45 -18.31 -17.84
CA ALA A 451 13.66 -17.70 -18.36
C ALA A 451 13.88 -18.00 -19.85
N LEU A 452 13.66 -19.26 -20.26
CA LEU A 452 13.79 -19.70 -21.64
C LEU A 452 12.75 -19.02 -22.53
N LEU A 453 11.47 -19.08 -22.16
CA LEU A 453 10.39 -18.51 -22.98
C LEU A 453 10.52 -17.00 -23.13
N VAL A 454 10.79 -16.27 -22.04
CA VAL A 454 10.98 -14.81 -22.11
C VAL A 454 12.18 -14.47 -23.00
N ASN A 455 13.29 -15.20 -22.89
CA ASN A 455 14.46 -14.97 -23.75
C ASN A 455 14.22 -15.32 -25.22
N VAL A 456 13.44 -16.35 -25.51
CA VAL A 456 13.06 -16.71 -26.89
C VAL A 456 12.12 -15.66 -27.48
N LEU A 457 11.16 -15.17 -26.70
CA LEU A 457 10.16 -14.21 -27.15
C LEU A 457 10.72 -12.79 -27.30
N LYS A 458 11.59 -12.33 -26.39
CA LYS A 458 12.21 -11.00 -26.44
C LYS A 458 13.25 -10.92 -27.56
N LYS A 459 13.26 -9.78 -28.26
CA LYS A 459 14.22 -9.48 -29.33
C LYS A 459 15.49 -8.85 -28.74
N ASP A 460 16.59 -8.96 -29.47
CA ASP A 460 17.84 -8.32 -29.10
C ASP A 460 17.71 -6.79 -29.19
N ILE A 461 18.33 -6.09 -28.23
CA ILE A 461 18.36 -4.63 -28.21
C ILE A 461 19.48 -4.18 -29.15
N PRO A 462 19.23 -3.22 -30.07
CA PRO A 462 20.29 -2.69 -30.91
C PRO A 462 21.41 -2.08 -30.07
N VAL A 463 22.63 -2.58 -30.26
CA VAL A 463 23.84 -2.06 -29.62
C VAL A 463 24.12 -0.70 -30.25
N SER A 464 23.98 0.39 -29.50
CA SER A 464 24.56 1.67 -29.90
C SER A 464 26.08 1.56 -29.78
N SER A 465 26.77 1.35 -30.90
CA SER A 465 28.23 1.45 -30.95
C SER A 465 28.67 2.86 -30.52
N PRO A 466 29.73 3.00 -29.70
CA PRO A 466 30.34 4.29 -29.45
C PRO A 466 31.06 4.74 -30.73
N ALA A 467 30.38 5.55 -31.55
CA ALA A 467 30.96 6.14 -32.73
C ALA A 467 31.75 7.39 -32.33
N GLY A 468 33.06 7.39 -32.62
CA GLY A 468 33.86 8.60 -32.64
C GLY A 468 35.33 8.40 -32.31
N LEU A 469 36.07 7.67 -33.15
CA LEU A 469 37.50 7.86 -33.42
C LEU A 469 37.88 6.98 -34.63
N SER A 470 37.62 7.46 -35.85
CA SER A 470 38.38 7.11 -37.05
C SER A 470 38.11 8.13 -38.15
N GLU A 471 39.18 8.46 -38.86
CA GLU A 471 39.42 9.62 -39.69
C GLU A 471 38.75 9.60 -41.08
N ALA A 472 38.84 10.77 -41.71
CA ALA A 472 38.94 11.02 -43.15
C ALA A 472 37.64 11.13 -43.97
N ALA A 473 37.11 12.35 -43.93
CA ALA A 473 36.90 13.23 -45.10
C ALA A 473 36.83 12.60 -46.50
N ALA A 474 35.68 12.78 -47.16
CA ALA A 474 35.62 13.34 -48.51
C ALA A 474 34.22 13.91 -48.84
N SER A 475 34.24 15.13 -49.40
CA SER A 475 33.22 15.83 -50.22
C SER A 475 31.96 16.43 -49.56
N ASN A 476 31.99 17.77 -49.45
CA ASN A 476 31.05 18.82 -49.93
C ASN A 476 29.54 18.48 -49.99
N ASP A 477 28.58 19.31 -49.56
CA ASP A 477 28.43 20.76 -49.73
C ASP A 477 27.21 21.29 -48.91
N ALA A 478 27.19 22.61 -48.66
CA ALA A 478 26.06 23.48 -48.23
C ALA A 478 25.66 23.62 -46.72
N PRO A 479 25.34 24.85 -46.26
CA PRO A 479 25.35 25.20 -44.84
C PRO A 479 23.96 25.11 -44.19
N LYS A 480 23.88 24.55 -42.97
CA LYS A 480 22.72 24.77 -42.10
C LYS A 480 23.16 25.20 -40.70
N GLN A 481 22.51 26.27 -40.30
CA GLN A 481 22.67 27.07 -39.10
C GLN A 481 22.66 26.26 -37.79
N HIS A 482 23.36 26.81 -36.81
CA HIS A 482 23.37 26.45 -35.40
C HIS A 482 22.01 25.97 -34.88
N ASN A 483 22.04 24.87 -34.15
CA ASN A 483 21.29 24.72 -32.91
C ASN A 483 22.17 23.92 -31.94
N GLU A 484 22.98 24.65 -31.18
CA GLU A 484 23.51 24.16 -29.91
C GLU A 484 22.34 24.04 -28.93
N ALA A 485 21.96 22.81 -28.60
CA ALA A 485 21.26 22.51 -27.37
C ALA A 485 21.86 21.22 -26.82
N GLU A 486 22.80 21.42 -25.91
CA GLU A 486 23.72 20.46 -25.33
C GLU A 486 23.02 19.36 -24.51
N ASN A 487 23.41 18.14 -24.84
CA ASN A 487 23.74 17.02 -23.95
C ASN A 487 23.84 17.38 -22.44
N ARG A 488 22.82 17.09 -21.64
CA ARG A 488 22.93 17.06 -20.16
C ARG A 488 23.07 15.62 -19.67
N GLN A 489 24.27 15.27 -19.22
CA GLN A 489 24.62 14.01 -18.54
C GLN A 489 23.74 13.76 -17.30
N LYS A 490 23.21 12.54 -17.16
CA LYS A 490 22.64 12.03 -15.90
C LYS A 490 23.79 11.69 -14.95
N THR A 491 23.90 12.41 -13.85
CA THR A 491 24.86 12.12 -12.77
C THR A 491 24.20 11.19 -11.74
N ASP A 492 24.82 10.03 -11.47
CA ASP A 492 24.42 9.14 -10.37
C ASP A 492 24.90 9.71 -9.02
N ILE A 493 23.98 9.92 -8.07
CA ILE A 493 24.27 10.46 -6.74
C ILE A 493 24.45 9.29 -5.76
N ASN A 494 25.62 9.15 -5.15
CA ASN A 494 25.95 8.05 -4.22
C ASN A 494 26.29 8.52 -2.81
N LYS A 495 26.54 9.82 -2.62
CA LYS A 495 26.73 10.46 -1.31
C LYS A 495 26.00 11.79 -1.26
N LEU A 496 25.70 12.27 -0.05
CA LEU A 496 25.08 13.59 0.12
C LEU A 496 26.01 14.72 -0.37
N THR A 497 27.31 14.58 -0.13
CA THR A 497 28.37 15.53 -0.53
C THR A 497 28.60 15.58 -2.05
N ASP A 498 28.05 14.65 -2.84
CA ASP A 498 28.07 14.75 -4.32
C ASP A 498 27.23 15.94 -4.82
N ILE A 499 26.26 16.39 -4.01
CA ILE A 499 25.32 17.46 -4.33
C ILE A 499 25.22 18.52 -3.23
N MET A 500 26.18 18.55 -2.31
CA MET A 500 26.26 19.54 -1.24
C MET A 500 27.69 20.05 -1.15
N SER A 501 27.86 21.37 -1.15
CA SER A 501 29.14 22.02 -0.91
C SER A 501 29.15 22.72 0.45
N ILE A 502 30.34 23.10 0.91
CA ILE A 502 30.50 23.83 2.18
C ILE A 502 29.74 25.18 2.20
N ASP A 503 29.56 25.81 1.02
CA ASP A 503 28.83 27.07 0.89
C ASP A 503 27.33 26.92 1.14
N LEU A 504 26.80 25.70 0.98
CA LEU A 504 25.40 25.36 1.22
C LEU A 504 25.12 24.98 2.69
N ILE A 505 26.11 25.14 3.58
CA ILE A 505 25.98 24.87 5.00
C ILE A 505 25.81 26.19 5.79
N GLU A 506 24.88 26.19 6.74
CA GLU A 506 24.68 27.26 7.73
C GLU A 506 24.63 26.71 9.16
N PRO A 507 25.77 26.75 9.89
CA PRO A 507 25.81 26.25 11.26
C PRO A 507 24.92 27.05 12.20
N THR A 508 24.50 28.28 11.86
CA THR A 508 23.59 29.09 12.68
C THR A 508 22.59 29.86 11.82
N LEU A 509 21.39 29.32 11.69
CA LEU A 509 20.27 29.99 11.03
C LEU A 509 19.70 31.12 11.89
N SER A 510 19.28 32.21 11.26
CA SER A 510 18.83 33.44 11.93
C SER A 510 17.33 33.67 11.86
N GLY A 511 16.62 33.08 10.88
CA GLY A 511 15.16 33.21 10.74
C GLY A 511 14.36 32.82 12.00
N GLU A 512 13.29 33.54 12.31
CA GLU A 512 12.48 33.33 13.52
C GLU A 512 11.20 32.54 13.24
N THR A 513 10.75 32.53 11.99
CA THR A 513 9.62 31.70 11.53
C THR A 513 10.09 30.64 10.54
N ARG A 514 9.27 29.60 10.32
CA ARG A 514 9.50 28.59 9.28
C ARG A 514 9.79 29.24 7.92
N ASP A 515 8.99 30.23 7.55
CA ASP A 515 9.07 30.86 6.24
C ASP A 515 10.35 31.72 6.12
N ASP A 516 10.81 32.35 7.22
CA ASP A 516 12.10 33.05 7.25
C ASP A 516 13.27 32.07 7.04
N ILE A 517 13.22 30.90 7.68
CA ILE A 517 14.23 29.85 7.50
C ILE A 517 14.23 29.32 6.07
N ILE A 518 13.05 29.12 5.47
CA ILE A 518 12.92 28.73 4.06
C ILE A 518 13.59 29.80 3.18
N ASP A 519 13.33 31.08 3.41
CA ASP A 519 13.93 32.17 2.65
C ASP A 519 15.45 32.23 2.78
N GLU A 520 15.98 32.08 4.00
CA GLU A 520 17.42 32.05 4.27
C GLU A 520 18.11 30.90 3.52
N MET A 521 17.49 29.71 3.49
CA MET A 521 18.01 28.54 2.80
C MET A 521 17.94 28.67 1.26
N ILE A 522 16.88 29.29 0.73
CA ILE A 522 16.75 29.57 -0.71
C ILE A 522 17.80 30.59 -1.16
N GLN A 523 18.05 31.63 -0.37
CA GLN A 523 19.10 32.61 -0.65
C GLN A 523 20.48 31.95 -0.73
N LYS A 524 20.76 30.94 0.11
CA LYS A 524 22.01 30.17 0.03
C LYS A 524 22.15 29.39 -1.27
N LEU A 525 21.10 28.68 -1.66
CA LEU A 525 21.07 27.96 -2.93
C LEU A 525 21.26 28.91 -4.12
N SER A 526 20.65 30.09 -4.05
CA SER A 526 20.79 31.14 -5.08
C SER A 526 22.21 31.72 -5.15
N ARG A 527 22.81 32.10 -4.01
CA ARG A 527 24.19 32.61 -3.94
C ARG A 527 25.22 31.59 -4.40
N ALA A 528 24.98 30.31 -4.14
CA ALA A 528 25.81 29.21 -4.65
C ALA A 528 25.59 28.94 -6.16
N GLY A 529 24.69 29.66 -6.82
CA GLY A 529 24.40 29.54 -8.24
C GLY A 529 23.55 28.33 -8.61
N MET A 530 22.90 27.67 -7.65
CA MET A 530 22.10 26.46 -7.88
C MET A 530 20.71 26.75 -8.44
N LEU A 531 20.24 27.99 -8.30
CA LEU A 531 18.93 28.44 -8.78
C LEU A 531 19.09 29.43 -9.94
N HIS A 532 18.10 29.48 -10.83
CA HIS A 532 17.92 30.58 -11.77
C HIS A 532 16.72 31.48 -11.41
N SER A 533 15.88 31.06 -10.46
CA SER A 533 14.76 31.86 -9.93
C SER A 533 14.51 31.52 -8.46
N GLU A 534 14.78 32.47 -7.55
CA GLU A 534 14.47 32.30 -6.13
C GLU A 534 12.95 32.20 -5.90
N SER A 535 12.18 33.09 -6.53
CA SER A 535 10.72 33.12 -6.40
C SER A 535 10.08 31.83 -6.92
N GLY A 536 10.53 31.31 -8.06
CA GLY A 536 10.02 30.06 -8.63
C GLY A 536 10.39 28.82 -7.80
N PHE A 537 11.52 28.85 -7.08
CA PHE A 537 11.85 27.76 -6.15
C PHE A 537 11.11 27.90 -4.81
N LYS A 538 10.96 29.13 -4.29
CA LYS A 538 10.16 29.43 -3.10
C LYS A 538 8.72 28.96 -3.28
N GLU A 539 8.11 29.28 -4.41
CA GLU A 539 6.76 28.81 -4.72
C GLU A 539 6.67 27.27 -4.68
N ALA A 540 7.65 26.57 -5.24
CA ALA A 540 7.69 25.10 -5.23
C ALA A 540 7.81 24.53 -3.80
N ILE A 541 8.65 25.12 -2.95
CA ILE A 541 8.81 24.70 -1.54
C ILE A 541 7.54 25.00 -0.74
N MET A 542 6.97 26.19 -0.89
CA MET A 542 5.75 26.58 -0.17
C MET A 542 4.55 25.72 -0.58
N ASN A 543 4.42 25.41 -1.87
CA ASN A 543 3.40 24.47 -2.36
C ASN A 543 3.60 23.09 -1.72
N ARG A 544 4.84 22.60 -1.58
CA ARG A 544 5.13 21.33 -0.91
C ARG A 544 4.79 21.36 0.57
N GLU A 545 5.13 22.43 1.29
CA GLU A 545 4.77 22.60 2.70
C GLU A 545 3.26 22.69 2.93
N GLN A 546 2.51 23.23 1.97
CA GLN A 546 1.05 23.30 2.02
C GLN A 546 0.37 21.93 1.86
N GLU A 547 1.00 20.98 1.17
CA GLU A 547 0.51 19.60 1.08
C GLU A 547 0.60 18.86 2.42
N GLY A 548 1.52 19.28 3.28
CA GLY A 548 1.74 18.76 4.63
C GLY A 548 3.14 19.11 5.10
N THR A 549 3.30 19.18 6.43
CA THR A 549 4.61 19.49 7.05
C THR A 549 5.71 18.61 6.46
N THR A 550 6.87 19.20 6.16
CA THR A 550 8.08 18.44 5.83
C THR A 550 8.93 18.12 7.06
N ALA A 551 8.44 18.47 8.25
CA ALA A 551 9.04 18.02 9.49
C ALA A 551 8.74 16.55 9.73
N ILE A 552 9.79 15.77 9.91
CA ILE A 552 9.71 14.33 10.13
C ILE A 552 9.73 13.96 11.63
N GLY A 553 9.74 14.98 12.49
CA GLY A 553 9.94 14.83 13.93
C GLY A 553 11.42 14.75 14.32
N MET A 554 11.70 14.42 15.58
CA MET A 554 13.05 14.26 16.12
C MET A 554 13.95 15.48 15.87
N ASN A 555 13.37 16.69 15.92
CA ASN A 555 14.02 17.97 15.61
C ASN A 555 14.49 18.16 14.16
N ILE A 556 13.92 17.47 13.17
CA ILE A 556 14.32 17.58 11.76
C ILE A 556 13.19 18.09 10.86
N ALA A 557 13.52 19.02 9.97
CA ALA A 557 12.71 19.36 8.81
C ALA A 557 13.46 19.19 7.50
N ILE A 558 12.78 18.68 6.47
CA ILE A 558 13.36 18.42 5.16
C ILE A 558 12.53 19.11 4.06
N PRO A 559 12.52 20.45 3.99
CA PRO A 559 11.82 21.17 2.91
C PRO A 559 12.40 20.76 1.55
N HIS A 560 11.56 20.27 0.63
CA HIS A 560 12.03 19.74 -0.64
C HIS A 560 11.08 20.08 -1.79
N GLY A 561 11.61 20.20 -3.02
CA GLY A 561 10.77 20.49 -4.18
C GLY A 561 11.46 20.20 -5.50
N LYS A 562 10.66 19.78 -6.48
CA LYS A 562 11.06 19.77 -7.89
C LYS A 562 10.64 21.08 -8.53
N SER A 563 11.57 21.81 -9.14
CA SER A 563 11.25 23.06 -9.82
C SER A 563 12.12 23.25 -11.06
N ASP A 564 11.56 23.88 -12.09
CA ASP A 564 12.32 24.33 -13.26
C ASP A 564 13.38 25.34 -12.83
N ALA A 565 13.11 26.10 -11.76
CA ALA A 565 13.99 27.11 -11.17
C ALA A 565 15.37 26.57 -10.71
N VAL A 566 15.52 25.25 -10.57
CA VAL A 566 16.74 24.61 -10.09
C VAL A 566 17.64 24.21 -11.27
N LYS A 567 18.90 24.64 -11.28
CA LYS A 567 19.87 24.32 -12.34
C LYS A 567 20.49 22.93 -12.17
N LYS A 568 20.81 22.55 -10.93
CA LYS A 568 21.45 21.27 -10.58
C LYS A 568 20.88 20.73 -9.27
N PRO A 569 20.74 19.40 -9.12
CA PRO A 569 20.37 18.80 -7.84
C PRO A 569 21.32 19.29 -6.74
N SER A 570 20.76 19.78 -5.64
CA SER A 570 21.56 20.29 -4.51
C SER A 570 20.83 20.13 -3.18
N VAL A 571 21.60 20.01 -2.10
CA VAL A 571 21.08 20.02 -0.73
C VAL A 571 21.76 21.14 0.06
N ALA A 572 20.97 22.00 0.69
CA ALA A 572 21.44 22.96 1.67
C ALA A 572 21.11 22.45 3.08
N PHE A 573 22.04 22.65 4.02
CA PHE A 573 21.89 22.22 5.40
C PHE A 573 22.04 23.41 6.34
N GLY A 574 21.17 23.52 7.34
CA GLY A 574 21.27 24.55 8.35
C GLY A 574 20.80 24.12 9.74
N ILE A 575 21.27 24.82 10.76
CA ILE A 575 20.95 24.51 12.16
C ILE A 575 20.33 25.73 12.84
N LYS A 576 19.11 25.57 13.39
CA LYS A 576 18.54 26.49 14.37
C LYS A 576 18.50 25.83 15.75
N ARG A 577 19.47 26.16 16.62
CA ARG A 577 19.57 25.56 17.97
C ARG A 577 18.40 25.88 18.89
N SER A 578 17.78 27.05 18.74
CA SER A 578 16.61 27.42 19.53
C SER A 578 15.38 26.56 19.20
N GLY A 579 15.34 25.90 18.03
CA GLY A 579 14.13 25.29 17.50
C GLY A 579 13.24 26.31 16.78
N ILE A 580 12.60 25.88 15.69
CA ILE A 580 11.48 26.56 15.03
C ILE A 580 10.28 25.63 15.04
N ASP A 581 9.09 26.18 15.29
CA ASP A 581 7.85 25.46 15.03
C ASP A 581 7.67 25.21 13.53
N TRP A 582 7.78 23.94 13.14
CA TRP A 582 7.56 23.46 11.77
C TRP A 582 6.29 22.59 11.69
N ASN A 583 5.41 22.64 12.70
CA ASN A 583 4.23 21.79 12.82
C ASN A 583 4.56 20.28 12.74
N SER A 584 5.64 19.84 13.39
CA SER A 584 6.03 18.41 13.44
C SER A 584 4.93 17.54 14.05
N LEU A 585 4.70 16.35 13.50
CA LEU A 585 3.66 15.43 13.97
C LEU A 585 3.88 14.92 15.40
N ASP A 586 5.14 14.90 15.86
CA ASP A 586 5.53 14.53 17.23
C ASP A 586 5.57 15.73 18.20
N GLY A 587 5.26 16.95 17.72
CA GLY A 587 5.32 18.18 18.49
C GLY A 587 6.73 18.72 18.73
N SER A 588 7.78 18.12 18.16
CA SER A 588 9.15 18.61 18.30
C SER A 588 9.42 19.84 17.43
N GLU A 589 10.13 20.83 17.96
CA GLU A 589 10.61 21.97 17.16
C GLU A 589 11.78 21.54 16.27
N ALA A 590 11.75 21.96 15.00
CA ALA A 590 12.80 21.64 14.05
C ALA A 590 14.08 22.42 14.35
N LYS A 591 15.20 21.72 14.47
CA LYS A 591 16.54 22.29 14.69
C LYS A 591 17.49 22.02 13.54
N LEU A 592 17.37 20.86 12.89
CA LEU A 592 18.19 20.46 11.74
C LEU A 592 17.35 20.59 10.46
N ILE A 593 17.77 21.44 9.54
CA ILE A 593 17.01 21.77 8.33
C ILE A 593 17.79 21.32 7.10
N PHE A 594 17.19 20.44 6.29
CA PHE A 594 17.76 19.92 5.06
C PHE A 594 16.90 20.34 3.86
N MET A 595 17.30 21.39 3.14
CA MET A 595 16.58 21.85 1.97
C MET A 595 17.05 21.12 0.71
N ILE A 596 16.17 20.36 0.05
CA ILE A 596 16.49 19.59 -1.15
C ILE A 596 15.93 20.30 -2.39
N ALA A 597 16.81 20.72 -3.30
CA ALA A 597 16.48 21.36 -4.57
C ALA A 597 16.77 20.42 -5.74
N VAL A 598 15.75 20.07 -6.53
CA VAL A 598 15.90 19.15 -7.68
C VAL A 598 15.29 19.77 -8.95
N PRO A 599 15.99 19.73 -10.10
CA PRO A 599 15.40 20.12 -11.39
C PRO A 599 14.20 19.26 -11.76
N LYS A 600 13.20 19.84 -12.43
CA LYS A 600 12.00 19.12 -12.89
C LYS A 600 12.31 18.01 -13.89
N ASP A 601 13.27 18.26 -14.79
CA ASP A 601 13.69 17.33 -15.86
C ASP A 601 14.67 16.24 -15.40
N SER A 602 15.04 16.22 -14.12
CA SER A 602 15.85 15.16 -13.53
C SER A 602 15.09 13.83 -13.56
N GLY A 603 15.34 13.02 -14.59
CA GLY A 603 14.72 11.72 -14.77
C GLY A 603 14.98 10.76 -13.60
N GLY A 604 13.92 10.18 -13.04
CA GLY A 604 13.97 9.14 -12.01
C GLY A 604 13.75 9.61 -10.57
N ASN A 605 13.69 8.64 -9.65
CA ASN A 605 13.44 8.76 -8.21
C ASN A 605 14.55 9.50 -7.42
N GLN A 606 15.29 10.44 -8.02
CA GLN A 606 16.46 11.08 -7.40
C GLN A 606 16.13 11.78 -6.07
N HIS A 607 15.02 12.54 -6.01
CA HIS A 607 14.57 13.15 -4.75
C HIS A 607 14.22 12.10 -3.67
N LEU A 608 13.63 10.95 -4.06
CA LEU A 608 13.32 9.86 -3.13
C LEU A 608 14.59 9.16 -2.64
N LYS A 609 15.61 9.00 -3.48
CA LYS A 609 16.91 8.46 -3.09
C LYS A 609 17.57 9.36 -2.04
N LEU A 610 17.55 10.68 -2.24
CA LEU A 610 18.07 11.66 -1.27
C LEU A 610 17.31 11.63 0.05
N LEU A 611 15.98 11.60 -0.01
CA LEU A 611 15.13 11.46 1.17
C LEU A 611 15.42 10.16 1.92
N GLN A 612 15.62 9.04 1.22
CA GLN A 612 15.95 7.74 1.82
C GLN A 612 17.33 7.77 2.50
N MET A 613 18.35 8.34 1.85
CA MET A 613 19.70 8.47 2.41
C MET A 613 19.71 9.31 3.69
N LEU A 614 19.07 10.49 3.64
CA LEU A 614 18.94 11.38 4.79
C LEU A 614 18.16 10.70 5.92
N SER A 615 16.98 10.14 5.63
CA SER A 615 16.12 9.52 6.64
C SER A 615 16.83 8.36 7.35
N ARG A 616 17.59 7.53 6.62
CA ARG A 616 18.31 6.40 7.20
C ARG A 616 19.35 6.82 8.23
N LYS A 617 20.22 7.78 7.90
CA LYS A 617 21.29 8.23 8.82
C LYS A 617 20.71 9.07 9.95
N LEU A 618 19.72 9.91 9.66
CA LEU A 618 19.13 10.81 10.65
C LEU A 618 18.26 10.08 11.70
N MET A 619 17.89 8.81 11.51
CA MET A 619 17.26 8.02 12.58
C MET A 619 18.21 7.67 13.74
N ASP A 620 19.53 7.81 13.57
CA ASP A 620 20.52 7.59 14.64
C ASP A 620 20.58 8.82 15.58
N ASP A 621 20.13 8.65 16.82
CA ASP A 621 20.10 9.69 17.85
C ASP A 621 21.50 10.27 18.13
N SER A 622 22.52 9.41 18.21
CA SER A 622 23.91 9.82 18.47
C SER A 622 24.48 10.67 17.33
N TYR A 623 24.08 10.37 16.09
CA TYR A 623 24.47 11.14 14.93
C TYR A 623 23.82 12.52 14.93
N ARG A 624 22.52 12.62 15.26
CA ARG A 624 21.82 13.91 15.35
C ARG A 624 22.39 14.80 16.46
N GLU A 625 22.71 14.24 17.62
CA GLU A 625 23.34 14.99 18.71
C GLU A 625 24.72 15.55 18.31
N ARG A 626 25.55 14.74 17.65
CA ARG A 626 26.83 15.19 17.07
C ARG A 626 26.60 16.33 16.07
N LEU A 627 25.61 16.20 15.19
CA LEU A 627 25.31 17.21 14.18
C LEU A 627 24.78 18.52 14.79
N LEU A 628 24.02 18.48 15.88
CA LEU A 628 23.58 19.68 16.62
C LEU A 628 24.72 20.39 17.34
N SER A 629 25.80 19.66 17.68
CA SER A 629 26.95 20.18 18.44
C SER A 629 27.98 20.93 17.60
N VAL A 630 27.97 20.77 16.27
CA VAL A 630 28.94 21.40 15.36
C VAL A 630 28.91 22.92 15.48
N GLN A 631 30.07 23.57 15.38
CA GLN A 631 30.17 25.04 15.44
C GLN A 631 30.60 25.64 14.11
N THR A 632 31.26 24.85 13.26
CA THR A 632 31.84 25.31 12.00
C THR A 632 31.23 24.59 10.79
N LYS A 633 31.35 25.19 9.61
CA LYS A 633 30.86 24.58 8.35
C LYS A 633 31.66 23.33 8.00
N GLU A 634 32.95 23.36 8.30
CA GLU A 634 33.92 22.29 8.05
C GLU A 634 33.61 21.05 8.90
N GLU A 635 33.28 21.24 10.19
CA GLU A 635 32.82 20.16 11.07
C GLU A 635 31.52 19.54 10.57
N ALA A 636 30.53 20.37 10.22
CA ALA A 636 29.27 19.91 9.66
C ALA A 636 29.47 19.14 8.35
N TYR A 637 30.27 19.66 7.42
CA TYR A 637 30.57 19.01 6.14
C TYR A 637 31.20 17.63 6.35
N LYS A 638 32.18 17.53 7.26
CA LYS A 638 32.84 16.26 7.59
C LYS A 638 31.87 15.22 8.15
N LEU A 639 30.92 15.63 8.98
CA LEU A 639 29.88 14.72 9.50
C LEU A 639 28.88 14.30 8.43
N LEU A 640 28.49 15.24 7.57
CA LEU A 640 27.51 14.99 6.49
C LEU A 640 28.07 14.11 5.37
N ASP A 641 29.40 14.04 5.20
CA ASP A 641 30.06 13.08 4.28
C ASP A 641 29.85 11.62 4.70
N GLU A 642 29.47 11.35 5.95
CA GLU A 642 29.10 10.00 6.42
C GLU A 642 27.73 9.52 5.86
N ILE A 643 26.98 10.36 5.14
CA ILE A 643 25.67 10.04 4.54
C ILE A 643 25.88 9.47 3.13
N ILE A 644 25.76 8.15 3.03
CA ILE A 644 25.88 7.31 1.82
C ILE A 644 24.52 6.69 1.50
#